data_AF-A0A318JMJ3-F1
#
_entry.id   AF-A0A318JMJ3-F1
#
_cell.length_a   1.000
_cell.length_b   1.000
_cell.length_c   1.000
_cell.angle_alpha   90.00
_cell.angle_beta   90.00
_cell.angle_gamma   90.00
#
_symmetry.space_group_name_H-M   'P 1'
#
loop_
_entity.id
_entity.type
_entity.pdbx_description
1 polymer ?
#
loop_
_entity_poly.entity_id
_entity_poly.type
_entity_poly.pdbx_seq_one_letter_code
_entity_poly.pdbx_strand_id
1 'polypeptide(L)'
;MFSIFGSSKLKCPQCDHHNIQDAVYCTHCGLMLSSPRHETVLRQKRWLPKENEVAMYFGVRPLSSIARQDLNIPVNARAYVVQEGHFAELQTGDYINQDISGQLLGLQTDKAAEILLTRLNPFALLFSFDDLHTAEFLAMAAKFVISIKIADVPAFAKHFMNAPGIITCQQLQQLLEPMVRQIAVEFLGAQSLRELQDNVHLRLQLDERLLSTLNQAIVQYGFVATQAVTRELRHDKLTDHREKLSEKIESLHLVIDGQRAQLEHSKLVDALYTNTEWQKIARQEEQIRLRYRHEEMRHQFGKDLSWLYMQGQLENAKKRLSRAKLRQDEDERLQTIRARELELYGRIVEAGTRKQALERGAGDTIKELEHSLKQKSEQRQNEADQWLHIRTMARIKMRSESEITQLQAKEAAQLMQQKIQHQLQKFQFEHETAQAGLIADQEQQKVQTELLRQKQSQLARREQELEDEEQKNRLILISIEAEARAREFQRMQAWEEELQQQRKRGMQREDSIQDVETEFKLSQVQEKIQAIRRSDEQADAMVQHEKLLGTLKAHALFEQQNQQQQHQATLASVEVETLRQQLRQQEDERRWKKELQQAEAERADKFARLSLEREQRQAEQAHDALLARIAIERMNAIANFSETGKIATADPANALALAEIVKVQAQASLTTEQILAMQAGSSEHAAHAMSAMASAQQGMTWEQAVKLLQERIQDERSQREAEQQRRHEIDLSMAQNMLSRVAPTAQASRK
;
A
#
# COMPACT_ATOMS: atom_id res chain seq x y z
N MET A 1 -9.27 16.35 -74.21
CA MET A 1 -9.79 17.20 -73.11
C MET A 1 -9.47 16.52 -71.78
N PHE A 2 -8.29 16.77 -71.20
CA PHE A 2 -7.91 16.24 -69.88
C PHE A 2 -7.43 17.39 -68.99
N SER A 3 -8.24 17.79 -68.01
CA SER A 3 -7.84 18.74 -66.97
C SER A 3 -8.76 18.65 -65.74
N ILE A 4 -8.78 17.51 -65.01
CA ILE A 4 -9.42 17.45 -63.68
C ILE A 4 -8.66 16.45 -62.78
N PHE A 5 -7.43 16.77 -62.41
CA PHE A 5 -6.84 16.26 -61.16
C PHE A 5 -5.98 17.38 -60.58
N GLY A 6 -6.62 18.26 -59.81
CA GLY A 6 -5.92 19.23 -58.98
C GLY A 6 -5.26 18.51 -57.82
N SER A 7 -4.05 17.97 -58.02
CA SER A 7 -3.20 17.51 -56.93
C SER A 7 -2.87 18.72 -56.05
N SER A 8 -3.35 18.78 -54.80
CA SER A 8 -2.91 19.80 -53.83
C SER A 8 -1.38 19.69 -53.72
N LYS A 9 -0.64 20.69 -54.19
CA LYS A 9 0.82 20.67 -54.14
C LYS A 9 1.28 21.25 -52.79
N LEU A 10 2.20 20.56 -52.12
CA LEU A 10 2.80 21.02 -50.85
C LEU A 10 3.89 22.06 -51.17
N LYS A 11 3.66 23.32 -50.79
CA LYS A 11 4.63 24.40 -50.98
C LYS A 11 5.78 24.27 -49.98
N CYS A 12 7.01 24.30 -50.47
CA CYS A 12 8.19 24.33 -49.61
C CYS A 12 8.34 25.71 -48.95
N PRO A 13 8.47 25.80 -47.62
CA PRO A 13 8.60 27.08 -46.91
C PRO A 13 9.94 27.80 -47.15
N GLN A 14 10.94 27.14 -47.76
CA GLN A 14 12.28 27.70 -48.00
C GLN A 14 12.48 28.26 -49.41
N CYS A 15 11.88 27.62 -50.43
CA CYS A 15 12.12 27.97 -51.83
C CYS A 15 10.84 28.14 -52.65
N ASP A 16 9.67 28.11 -52.01
CA ASP A 16 8.34 28.19 -52.62
C ASP A 16 8.06 27.14 -53.72
N HIS A 17 8.92 26.12 -53.82
CA HIS A 17 8.78 25.03 -54.77
C HIS A 17 7.59 24.15 -54.39
N HIS A 18 6.83 23.74 -55.40
CA HIS A 18 5.61 22.95 -55.22
C HIS A 18 5.94 21.46 -55.34
N ASN A 19 5.91 20.75 -54.23
CA ASN A 19 6.22 19.32 -54.14
C ASN A 19 4.94 18.45 -54.16
N ILE A 20 5.12 17.16 -54.45
CA ILE A 20 4.07 16.13 -54.42
C ILE A 20 3.62 15.91 -52.97
N GLN A 21 2.37 15.48 -52.73
CA GLN A 21 1.80 15.38 -51.36
C GLN A 21 2.56 14.44 -50.43
N ASP A 22 3.09 13.34 -50.97
CA ASP A 22 3.83 12.34 -50.20
C ASP A 22 5.34 12.60 -50.17
N ALA A 23 5.80 13.76 -50.66
CA ALA A 23 7.21 14.11 -50.66
C ALA A 23 7.67 14.44 -49.23
N VAL A 24 8.49 13.57 -48.64
CA VAL A 24 9.12 13.79 -47.32
C VAL A 24 10.13 14.95 -47.36
N TYR A 25 10.79 15.19 -48.50
CA TYR A 25 11.76 16.27 -48.69
C TYR A 25 11.43 17.10 -49.94
N CYS A 26 11.79 18.38 -49.91
CA CYS A 26 11.72 19.24 -51.08
C CYS A 26 12.74 18.81 -52.13
N THR A 27 12.30 18.67 -53.37
CA THR A 27 13.13 18.30 -54.52
C THR A 27 14.16 19.36 -54.89
N HIS A 28 13.91 20.64 -54.54
CA HIS A 28 14.76 21.76 -54.92
C HIS A 28 15.78 22.15 -53.84
N CYS A 29 15.37 22.24 -52.57
CA CYS A 29 16.26 22.64 -51.47
C CYS A 29 16.61 21.52 -50.49
N GLY A 30 16.03 20.32 -50.64
CA GLY A 30 16.36 19.16 -49.80
C GLY A 30 15.84 19.22 -48.36
N LEU A 31 15.02 20.21 -48.00
CA LEU A 31 14.42 20.39 -46.67
C LEU A 31 13.25 19.42 -46.45
N MET A 32 13.14 18.83 -45.26
CA MET A 32 12.01 17.96 -44.91
C MET A 32 10.68 18.75 -44.82
N LEU A 33 9.60 18.19 -45.37
CA LEU A 33 8.28 18.85 -45.50
C LEU A 33 7.25 18.38 -44.46
N SER A 34 7.53 17.30 -43.71
CA SER A 34 6.56 16.56 -42.90
C SER A 34 6.39 17.04 -41.45
N SER A 35 7.00 18.15 -41.02
CA SER A 35 6.82 18.66 -39.65
C SER A 35 5.99 19.96 -39.64
N PRO A 36 4.90 20.06 -38.86
CA PRO A 36 4.13 21.28 -38.76
C PRO A 36 4.93 22.27 -37.90
N ARG A 37 5.17 23.48 -38.42
CA ARG A 37 5.81 24.65 -37.75
C ARG A 37 7.29 24.93 -38.07
N HIS A 38 7.69 24.87 -39.35
CA HIS A 38 8.97 25.45 -39.81
C HIS A 38 8.90 26.95 -40.18
N GLU A 39 7.79 27.65 -39.92
CA GLU A 39 7.64 29.09 -40.20
C GLU A 39 8.72 29.97 -39.53
N THR A 40 9.33 29.48 -38.45
CA THR A 40 10.33 30.20 -37.66
C THR A 40 11.79 29.89 -38.04
N VAL A 41 12.05 28.84 -38.82
CA VAL A 41 13.42 28.38 -39.11
C VAL A 41 14.11 29.28 -40.15
N LEU A 42 13.34 30.00 -40.98
CA LEU A 42 13.87 30.62 -42.19
C LEU A 42 13.28 32.01 -42.52
N ARG A 43 12.88 32.81 -41.52
CA ARG A 43 12.69 34.25 -41.79
C ARG A 43 14.07 34.88 -42.03
N GLN A 44 14.37 35.22 -43.29
CA GLN A 44 15.58 35.92 -43.72
C GLN A 44 16.90 35.14 -43.55
N LYS A 45 16.91 33.80 -43.77
CA LYS A 45 18.13 32.96 -43.70
C LYS A 45 18.85 32.97 -42.34
N ARG A 46 18.14 33.22 -41.24
CA ARG A 46 18.71 33.24 -39.87
C ARG A 46 18.11 32.12 -39.03
N TRP A 47 18.95 31.34 -38.36
CA TRP A 47 18.53 30.35 -37.38
C TRP A 47 18.29 31.03 -36.03
N LEU A 48 17.05 31.45 -35.77
CA LEU A 48 16.67 32.15 -34.54
C LEU A 48 15.73 31.28 -33.70
N PRO A 49 16.20 30.69 -32.58
CA PRO A 49 15.29 30.06 -31.62
C PRO A 49 14.41 31.15 -30.98
N LYS A 50 13.11 30.90 -30.83
CA LYS A 50 12.24 31.76 -30.00
C LYS A 50 12.59 31.62 -28.51
N GLU A 51 12.20 32.60 -27.70
CA GLU A 51 12.50 32.63 -26.26
C GLU A 51 12.01 31.39 -25.48
N ASN A 52 10.98 30.70 -25.97
CA ASN A 52 10.38 29.51 -25.37
C ASN A 52 10.85 28.18 -26.00
N GLU A 53 11.73 28.21 -27.00
CA GLU A 53 12.25 27.04 -27.70
C GLU A 53 13.61 26.66 -27.12
N VAL A 54 13.80 25.38 -26.78
CA VAL A 54 15.00 24.86 -26.11
C VAL A 54 15.94 24.18 -27.09
N ALA A 55 15.37 23.35 -27.96
CA ALA A 55 16.09 22.71 -29.05
C ALA A 55 15.19 22.56 -30.28
N MET A 56 15.81 22.59 -31.45
CA MET A 56 15.14 22.44 -32.74
C MET A 56 15.88 21.43 -33.59
N TYR A 57 15.14 20.55 -34.25
CA TYR A 57 15.69 19.48 -35.07
C TYR A 57 15.03 19.42 -36.45
N PHE A 58 15.84 19.39 -37.51
CA PHE A 58 15.38 19.22 -38.89
C PHE A 58 16.41 18.46 -39.76
N GLY A 59 15.93 17.71 -40.76
CA GLY A 59 16.76 16.95 -41.68
C GLY A 59 16.95 17.62 -43.04
N VAL A 60 18.12 17.44 -43.65
CA VAL A 60 18.48 17.95 -44.98
C VAL A 60 19.10 16.86 -45.85
N ARG A 61 18.71 16.76 -47.12
CA ARG A 61 19.05 15.62 -47.99
C ARG A 61 20.43 15.68 -48.67
N PRO A 62 20.95 16.85 -49.09
CA PRO A 62 22.40 16.98 -49.29
C PRO A 62 23.00 18.03 -48.34
N LEU A 63 23.96 17.65 -47.50
CA LEU A 63 24.73 18.59 -46.66
C LEU A 63 25.38 19.72 -47.48
N SER A 64 25.70 19.45 -48.74
CA SER A 64 26.26 20.42 -49.69
C SER A 64 25.35 21.61 -49.99
N SER A 65 24.02 21.51 -49.78
CA SER A 65 23.11 22.65 -49.97
C SER A 65 23.22 23.70 -48.85
N ILE A 66 23.71 23.30 -47.67
CA ILE A 66 23.89 24.20 -46.51
C ILE A 66 25.30 24.80 -46.53
N ALA A 67 26.30 24.00 -46.92
CA ALA A 67 27.69 24.44 -47.03
C ALA A 67 27.90 25.58 -48.04
N ARG A 68 27.00 25.75 -49.02
CA ARG A 68 27.06 26.82 -50.04
C ARG A 68 26.21 28.05 -49.69
N GLN A 69 25.52 28.06 -48.55
CA GLN A 69 24.61 29.14 -48.15
C GLN A 69 25.18 29.96 -47.00
N ASP A 70 24.92 31.27 -47.01
CA ASP A 70 25.27 32.17 -45.89
C ASP A 70 24.58 31.70 -44.61
N LEU A 71 25.35 31.16 -43.66
CA LEU A 71 24.84 30.62 -42.41
C LEU A 71 25.23 31.54 -41.25
N ASN A 72 24.23 32.03 -40.52
CA ASN A 72 24.45 32.77 -39.27
C ASN A 72 23.94 31.92 -38.10
N ILE A 73 24.88 31.48 -37.25
CA ILE A 73 24.58 30.84 -35.96
C ILE A 73 24.69 31.91 -34.87
N PRO A 74 23.59 32.26 -34.17
CA PRO A 74 23.62 33.31 -33.16
C PRO A 74 24.49 32.91 -31.96
N VAL A 75 25.10 33.90 -31.31
CA VAL A 75 26.02 33.74 -30.16
C VAL A 75 25.41 32.96 -28.98
N ASN A 76 24.08 32.83 -28.92
CA ASN A 76 23.35 32.14 -27.86
C ASN A 76 22.90 30.70 -28.23
N ALA A 77 23.31 30.16 -29.38
CA ALA A 77 22.97 28.82 -29.83
C ALA A 77 24.20 28.03 -30.29
N ARG A 78 24.15 26.70 -30.16
CA ARG A 78 25.09 25.76 -30.78
C ARG A 78 24.36 24.90 -31.79
N ALA A 79 24.98 24.69 -32.95
CA ALA A 79 24.47 23.79 -33.97
C ALA A 79 25.32 22.52 -34.01
N TYR A 80 24.65 21.37 -34.04
CA TYR A 80 25.26 20.07 -34.20
C TYR A 80 24.74 19.43 -35.48
N VAL A 81 25.65 18.88 -36.26
CA VAL A 81 25.32 18.04 -37.42
C VAL A 81 25.48 16.59 -37.00
N VAL A 82 24.42 15.82 -37.16
CA VAL A 82 24.33 14.41 -36.79
C VAL A 82 24.17 13.57 -38.05
N GLN A 83 25.01 12.55 -38.19
CA GLN A 83 24.94 11.60 -39.30
C GLN A 83 25.45 10.22 -38.86
N GLU A 84 24.61 9.18 -39.00
CA GLU A 84 24.98 7.79 -38.67
C GLU A 84 25.68 7.65 -37.28
N GLY A 85 25.25 8.45 -36.29
CA GLY A 85 25.81 8.44 -34.93
C GLY A 85 27.06 9.31 -34.70
N HIS A 86 27.58 9.99 -35.73
CA HIS A 86 28.67 10.96 -35.63
C HIS A 86 28.11 12.36 -35.37
N PHE A 87 28.71 13.08 -34.41
CA PHE A 87 28.32 14.44 -34.02
C PHE A 87 29.46 15.42 -34.38
N ALA A 88 29.18 16.39 -35.24
CA ALA A 88 30.09 17.50 -35.50
C ALA A 88 29.50 18.82 -34.96
N GLU A 89 30.27 19.54 -34.15
CA GLU A 89 29.87 20.83 -33.59
C GLU A 89 30.26 21.98 -34.53
N LEU A 90 29.29 22.83 -34.87
CA LEU A 90 29.54 24.10 -35.55
C LEU A 90 29.59 25.23 -34.51
N GLN A 91 30.66 26.01 -34.56
CA GLN A 91 30.89 27.12 -33.63
C GLN A 91 30.01 28.33 -33.98
N THR A 92 29.82 29.23 -33.01
CA THR A 92 29.05 30.46 -33.22
C THR A 92 29.80 31.40 -34.18
N GLY A 93 29.14 31.90 -35.22
CA GLY A 93 29.76 32.82 -36.18
C GLY A 93 28.93 33.03 -37.44
N ASP A 94 29.30 34.07 -38.19
CA ASP A 94 28.81 34.34 -39.54
C ASP A 94 29.68 33.58 -40.55
N TYR A 95 29.14 32.48 -41.09
CA TYR A 95 29.78 31.69 -42.14
C TYR A 95 29.34 32.23 -43.51
N ILE A 96 30.06 33.25 -43.98
CA ILE A 96 29.88 33.86 -45.30
C ILE A 96 31.00 33.33 -46.21
N ASN A 97 30.66 32.53 -47.23
CA ASN A 97 31.58 31.99 -48.24
C ASN A 97 32.79 31.18 -47.72
N GLN A 98 32.72 30.57 -46.53
CA GLN A 98 33.76 29.68 -45.99
C GLN A 98 33.39 28.21 -46.19
N ASP A 99 34.36 27.38 -46.62
CA ASP A 99 34.20 25.93 -46.70
C ASP A 99 34.11 25.31 -45.30
N ILE A 100 32.88 25.06 -44.84
CA ILE A 100 32.57 24.43 -43.54
C ILE A 100 33.04 22.95 -43.50
N SER A 101 33.52 22.41 -44.63
CA SER A 101 33.99 21.03 -44.80
C SER A 101 35.13 20.63 -43.83
N GLY A 102 35.98 21.57 -43.43
CA GLY A 102 37.04 21.33 -42.45
C GLY A 102 36.54 21.12 -41.00
N GLN A 103 35.38 21.67 -40.65
CA GLN A 103 34.74 21.49 -39.33
C GLN A 103 33.82 20.26 -39.30
N LEU A 104 33.40 19.76 -40.46
CA LEU A 104 32.59 18.56 -40.65
C LEU A 104 33.45 17.30 -40.85
N LEU A 105 34.56 17.19 -40.09
CA LEU A 105 35.53 16.10 -40.23
C LEU A 105 34.86 14.75 -39.87
N GLY A 106 34.69 13.88 -40.87
CA GLY A 106 34.08 12.55 -40.70
C GLY A 106 32.65 12.40 -41.25
N LEU A 107 32.04 13.47 -41.77
CA LEU A 107 30.67 13.46 -42.33
C LEU A 107 30.70 13.36 -43.87
N GLN A 108 29.79 12.58 -44.45
CA GLN A 108 29.69 12.41 -45.90
C GLN A 108 28.74 13.45 -46.49
N THR A 109 29.25 14.34 -47.34
CA THR A 109 28.54 15.51 -47.89
C THR A 109 27.33 15.19 -48.79
N ASP A 110 27.26 13.96 -49.28
CA ASP A 110 26.26 13.52 -50.28
C ASP A 110 25.08 12.75 -49.67
N LYS A 111 25.14 12.49 -48.35
CA LYS A 111 24.09 11.79 -47.62
C LYS A 111 23.22 12.77 -46.82
N ALA A 112 22.03 12.31 -46.47
CA ALA A 112 21.13 13.06 -45.61
C ALA A 112 21.74 13.21 -44.20
N ALA A 113 21.56 14.40 -43.63
CA ALA A 113 22.04 14.71 -42.30
C ALA A 113 20.99 15.46 -41.49
N GLU A 114 21.18 15.38 -40.19
CA GLU A 114 20.26 15.88 -39.19
C GLU A 114 20.91 17.05 -38.47
N ILE A 115 20.25 18.20 -38.43
CA ILE A 115 20.77 19.39 -37.75
C ILE A 115 19.99 19.60 -36.47
N LEU A 116 20.73 19.70 -35.37
CA LEU A 116 20.25 19.99 -34.04
C LEU A 116 20.74 21.37 -33.60
N LEU A 117 19.81 22.28 -33.34
CA LEU A 117 20.08 23.58 -32.73
C LEU A 117 19.72 23.54 -31.25
N THR A 118 20.65 23.92 -30.40
CA THR A 118 20.48 23.94 -28.93
C THR A 118 20.85 25.30 -28.36
N ARG A 119 20.23 25.67 -27.24
CA ARG A 119 20.58 26.90 -26.51
C ARG A 119 21.79 26.69 -25.60
N LEU A 120 22.65 27.71 -25.58
CA LEU A 120 23.86 27.75 -24.76
C LEU A 120 23.60 28.14 -23.30
N ASN A 121 22.69 29.10 -23.11
CA ASN A 121 22.44 29.72 -21.81
C ASN A 121 21.40 28.90 -21.01
N PRO A 122 21.54 28.85 -19.67
CA PRO A 122 20.51 28.27 -18.81
C PRO A 122 19.16 28.96 -19.03
N PHE A 123 18.08 28.18 -19.01
CA PHE A 123 16.70 28.68 -19.07
C PHE A 123 15.94 28.28 -17.82
N ALA A 124 15.04 29.14 -17.36
CA ALA A 124 14.28 28.96 -16.13
C ALA A 124 12.92 28.29 -16.40
N LEU A 125 12.62 27.22 -15.68
CA LEU A 125 11.33 26.56 -15.63
C LEU A 125 10.60 26.93 -14.34
N LEU A 126 9.31 27.26 -14.47
CA LEU A 126 8.45 27.67 -13.36
C LEU A 126 7.51 26.52 -13.01
N PHE A 127 7.55 26.04 -11.77
CA PHE A 127 6.63 25.00 -11.28
C PHE A 127 5.75 25.58 -10.17
N SER A 128 4.45 25.28 -10.20
CA SER A 128 3.48 25.69 -9.18
C SER A 128 2.64 24.49 -8.76
N PHE A 129 2.61 24.21 -7.46
CA PHE A 129 1.83 23.12 -6.88
C PHE A 129 0.97 23.65 -5.76
N ASP A 130 -0.31 23.29 -5.74
CA ASP A 130 -1.26 23.73 -4.71
C ASP A 130 -1.61 22.60 -3.70
N ASP A 131 -1.29 21.33 -4.03
CA ASP A 131 -1.64 20.14 -3.22
C ASP A 131 -0.43 19.49 -2.51
N LEU A 132 0.49 20.27 -1.97
CA LEU A 132 1.59 19.71 -1.17
C LEU A 132 1.15 19.61 0.28
N HIS A 133 1.59 18.56 0.99
CA HIS A 133 1.14 18.30 2.36
C HIS A 133 2.35 18.24 3.30
N THR A 134 2.20 18.78 4.51
CA THR A 134 3.20 18.65 5.59
C THR A 134 3.09 17.30 6.32
N ALA A 135 3.96 17.05 7.30
CA ALA A 135 3.85 15.88 8.20
C ALA A 135 2.51 15.82 8.96
N GLU A 136 1.88 16.99 9.16
CA GLU A 136 0.55 17.18 9.77
C GLU A 136 -0.56 17.23 8.71
N PHE A 137 -0.26 16.80 7.47
CA PHE A 137 -1.15 16.78 6.31
C PHE A 137 -1.84 18.11 6.00
N LEU A 138 -1.18 19.23 6.32
CA LEU A 138 -1.68 20.56 6.01
C LEU A 138 -1.34 20.94 4.58
N ALA A 139 -2.34 21.42 3.83
CA ALA A 139 -2.19 21.80 2.43
C ALA A 139 -1.32 23.06 2.28
N MET A 140 -0.37 22.99 1.35
CA MET A 140 0.60 24.03 1.05
C MET A 140 0.72 24.23 -0.45
N ALA A 141 0.74 25.51 -0.86
CA ALA A 141 1.07 25.91 -2.20
C ALA A 141 2.56 26.27 -2.30
N ALA A 142 3.30 25.66 -3.22
CA ALA A 142 4.71 25.97 -3.47
C ALA A 142 4.97 26.36 -4.91
N LYS A 143 5.85 27.35 -5.10
CA LYS A 143 6.35 27.79 -6.41
C LYS A 143 7.87 27.65 -6.47
N PHE A 144 8.34 26.90 -7.46
CA PHE A 144 9.76 26.64 -7.70
C PHE A 144 10.21 27.24 -9.02
N VAL A 145 11.42 27.78 -9.05
CA VAL A 145 12.11 28.22 -10.27
C VAL A 145 13.37 27.37 -10.42
N ILE A 146 13.46 26.61 -11.50
CA ILE A 146 14.60 25.72 -11.74
C ILE A 146 15.28 26.12 -13.05
N SER A 147 16.55 26.51 -12.96
CA SER A 147 17.39 26.86 -14.10
C SER A 147 18.08 25.61 -14.63
N ILE A 148 17.83 25.27 -15.89
CA ILE A 148 18.35 24.07 -16.55
C ILE A 148 19.19 24.46 -17.76
N LYS A 149 20.28 23.72 -17.99
CA LYS A 149 21.18 23.86 -19.14
C LYS A 149 21.39 22.50 -19.80
N ILE A 150 21.55 22.48 -21.13
CA ILE A 150 21.98 21.28 -21.86
C ILE A 150 23.50 21.16 -21.72
N ALA A 151 23.98 20.03 -21.18
CA ALA A 151 25.40 19.78 -20.96
C ALA A 151 25.96 18.69 -21.89
N ASP A 152 25.20 17.60 -22.08
CA ASP A 152 25.58 16.48 -22.95
C ASP A 152 24.60 16.39 -24.12
N VAL A 153 25.03 16.93 -25.26
CA VAL A 153 24.22 16.99 -26.49
C VAL A 153 24.05 15.62 -27.15
N PRO A 154 25.07 14.74 -27.22
CA PRO A 154 24.89 13.35 -27.66
C PRO A 154 23.85 12.56 -26.85
N ALA A 155 23.84 12.66 -25.53
CA ALA A 155 22.82 12.01 -24.69
C ALA A 155 21.43 12.60 -24.94
N PHE A 156 21.34 13.92 -25.00
CA PHE A 156 20.10 14.63 -25.34
C PHE A 156 19.55 14.20 -26.71
N ALA A 157 20.41 14.09 -27.73
CA ALA A 157 20.02 13.68 -29.06
C ALA A 157 19.42 12.26 -29.08
N LYS A 158 20.03 11.30 -28.38
CA LYS A 158 19.52 9.91 -28.35
C LYS A 158 18.10 9.78 -27.79
N HIS A 159 17.74 10.62 -26.82
CA HIS A 159 16.44 10.53 -26.14
C HIS A 159 15.35 11.38 -26.80
N PHE A 160 15.71 12.47 -27.47
CA PHE A 160 14.75 13.43 -28.00
C PHE A 160 14.68 13.50 -29.55
N MET A 161 15.53 12.77 -30.29
CA MET A 161 15.60 12.84 -31.77
C MET A 161 14.82 11.76 -32.53
N ASN A 162 13.78 11.16 -31.94
CA ASN A 162 12.99 10.13 -32.63
C ASN A 162 12.09 10.69 -33.76
N ALA A 163 11.87 12.01 -33.82
CA ALA A 163 11.12 12.69 -34.89
C ALA A 163 11.54 14.18 -35.06
N PRO A 164 11.52 14.75 -36.28
CA PRO A 164 11.81 16.15 -36.59
C PRO A 164 10.83 17.10 -35.89
N GLY A 165 11.31 17.99 -35.02
CA GLY A 165 10.45 18.84 -34.20
C GLY A 165 11.16 19.91 -33.38
N ILE A 166 10.35 20.72 -32.68
CA ILE A 166 10.79 21.79 -31.77
C ILE A 166 10.42 21.39 -30.36
N ILE A 167 11.39 21.44 -29.44
CA ILE A 167 11.19 21.18 -28.01
C ILE A 167 11.01 22.51 -27.30
N THR A 168 9.86 22.67 -26.65
CA THR A 168 9.50 23.89 -25.92
C THR A 168 9.75 23.76 -24.42
N CYS A 169 9.94 24.89 -23.73
CA CYS A 169 10.06 24.92 -22.26
C CYS A 169 8.83 24.29 -21.57
N GLN A 170 7.63 24.42 -22.15
CA GLN A 170 6.38 23.85 -21.59
C GLN A 170 6.38 22.32 -21.61
N GLN A 171 6.88 21.70 -22.68
CA GLN A 171 6.98 20.24 -22.76
C GLN A 171 7.98 19.70 -21.75
N LEU A 172 9.13 20.37 -21.58
CA LEU A 172 10.11 19.99 -20.56
C LEU A 172 9.58 20.21 -19.14
N GLN A 173 8.80 21.27 -18.92
CA GLN A 173 8.11 21.48 -17.66
C GLN A 173 7.16 20.31 -17.34
N GLN A 174 6.31 19.90 -18.28
CA GLN A 174 5.37 18.77 -18.07
C GLN A 174 6.07 17.45 -17.77
N LEU A 175 7.24 17.20 -18.38
CA LEU A 175 8.03 15.99 -18.14
C LEU A 175 8.67 15.98 -16.75
N LEU A 176 9.17 17.12 -16.28
CA LEU A 176 9.87 17.24 -15.00
C LEU A 176 8.93 17.48 -13.80
N GLU A 177 7.71 17.95 -14.06
CA GLU A 177 6.69 18.23 -13.05
C GLU A 177 6.44 17.09 -12.06
N PRO A 178 6.19 15.82 -12.46
CA PRO A 178 5.93 14.74 -11.50
C PRO A 178 7.13 14.45 -10.58
N MET A 179 8.35 14.60 -11.11
CA MET A 179 9.58 14.38 -10.35
C MET A 179 9.81 15.49 -9.31
N VAL A 180 9.67 16.76 -9.72
CA VAL A 180 9.75 17.91 -8.80
C VAL A 180 8.66 17.81 -7.73
N ARG A 181 7.43 17.41 -8.12
CA ARG A 181 6.33 17.19 -7.18
C ARG A 181 6.68 16.10 -6.16
N GLN A 182 7.22 14.96 -6.59
CA GLN A 182 7.58 13.87 -5.69
C GLN A 182 8.63 14.31 -4.66
N ILE A 183 9.70 14.98 -5.10
CA ILE A 183 10.76 15.47 -4.21
C ILE A 183 10.19 16.49 -3.20
N ALA A 184 9.32 17.38 -3.67
CA ALA A 184 8.65 18.36 -2.82
C ALA A 184 7.73 17.70 -1.79
N VAL A 185 6.96 16.67 -2.18
CA VAL A 185 6.09 15.90 -1.28
C VAL A 185 6.89 15.13 -0.23
N GLU A 186 7.96 14.45 -0.62
CA GLU A 186 8.82 13.70 0.32
C GLU A 186 9.51 14.62 1.32
N PHE A 187 9.96 15.80 0.88
CA PHE A 187 10.60 16.76 1.76
C PHE A 187 9.58 17.43 2.69
N LEU A 188 8.49 17.97 2.15
CA LEU A 188 7.49 18.68 2.95
C LEU A 188 6.71 17.74 3.86
N GLY A 189 6.41 16.52 3.40
CA GLY A 189 5.74 15.49 4.20
C GLY A 189 6.55 15.01 5.40
N ALA A 190 7.87 15.24 5.42
CA ALA A 190 8.72 14.94 6.57
C ALA A 190 8.84 16.11 7.57
N GLN A 191 8.39 17.31 7.21
CA GLN A 191 8.54 18.52 8.03
C GLN A 191 7.23 18.86 8.75
N SER A 192 7.32 19.21 10.02
CA SER A 192 6.20 19.79 10.77
C SER A 192 5.97 21.26 10.40
N LEU A 193 4.76 21.77 10.67
CA LEU A 193 4.46 23.19 10.43
C LEU A 193 5.35 24.11 11.28
N ARG A 194 5.71 23.67 12.50
CA ARG A 194 6.58 24.42 13.43
C ARG A 194 8.00 24.54 12.89
N GLU A 195 8.56 23.44 12.39
CA GLU A 195 9.91 23.45 11.80
C GLU A 195 9.96 24.34 10.55
N LEU A 196 8.92 24.32 9.70
CA LEU A 196 8.81 25.20 8.53
C LEU A 196 8.76 26.71 8.87
N GLN A 197 8.39 27.07 10.10
CA GLN A 197 8.34 28.45 10.58
C GLN A 197 9.62 28.89 11.29
N ASP A 198 10.18 28.02 12.14
CA ASP A 198 11.35 28.34 12.97
C ASP A 198 12.66 28.31 12.16
N ASN A 199 12.74 27.45 11.14
CA ASN A 199 13.98 27.25 10.38
C ASN A 199 14.01 28.06 9.08
N VAL A 200 14.70 29.20 9.13
CA VAL A 200 14.99 30.06 7.96
C VAL A 200 15.78 29.32 6.87
N HIS A 201 16.52 28.27 7.23
CA HIS A 201 17.36 27.49 6.31
C HIS A 201 16.64 26.35 5.56
N LEU A 202 15.38 26.02 5.90
CA LEU A 202 14.66 24.90 5.25
C LEU A 202 14.45 25.11 3.75
N ARG A 203 14.30 26.36 3.31
CA ARG A 203 14.21 26.70 1.88
C ARG A 203 15.49 26.36 1.13
N LEU A 204 16.64 26.67 1.73
CA LEU A 204 17.95 26.34 1.16
C LEU A 204 18.17 24.83 1.11
N GLN A 205 17.77 24.10 2.16
CA GLN A 205 17.85 22.63 2.19
C GLN A 205 16.94 21.98 1.15
N LEU A 206 15.73 22.51 0.94
CA LEU A 206 14.81 22.07 -0.12
C LEU A 206 15.44 22.34 -1.50
N ASP A 207 16.01 23.52 -1.71
CA ASP A 207 16.68 23.89 -2.97
C ASP A 207 17.89 22.98 -3.26
N GLU A 208 18.71 22.66 -2.25
CA GLU A 208 19.83 21.72 -2.37
C GLU A 208 19.37 20.28 -2.64
N ARG A 209 18.30 19.84 -1.98
CA ARG A 209 17.73 18.49 -2.20
C ARG A 209 17.11 18.38 -3.59
N LEU A 210 16.38 19.41 -4.06
CA LEU A 210 15.88 19.47 -5.43
C LEU A 210 17.03 19.44 -6.43
N LEU A 211 18.07 20.23 -6.24
CA LEU A 211 19.22 20.24 -7.16
C LEU A 211 19.94 18.91 -7.24
N SER A 212 20.20 18.26 -6.11
CA SER A 212 20.94 16.98 -6.07
C SER A 212 20.14 15.83 -6.69
N THR A 213 18.87 15.70 -6.33
CA THR A 213 18.00 14.61 -6.83
C THR A 213 17.62 14.81 -8.31
N LEU A 214 17.33 16.05 -8.74
CA LEU A 214 17.08 16.33 -10.15
C LEU A 214 18.33 16.11 -11.00
N ASN A 215 19.52 16.49 -10.55
CA ASN A 215 20.74 16.23 -11.32
C ASN A 215 21.02 14.73 -11.47
N GLN A 216 20.73 13.90 -10.47
CA GLN A 216 20.88 12.44 -10.61
C GLN A 216 19.98 11.85 -11.69
N ALA A 217 18.73 12.33 -11.79
CA ALA A 217 17.77 11.82 -12.76
C ALA A 217 17.93 12.43 -14.16
N ILE A 218 18.29 13.71 -14.24
CA ILE A 218 18.28 14.46 -15.50
C ILE A 218 19.57 14.29 -16.31
N VAL A 219 20.69 13.92 -15.67
CA VAL A 219 21.97 13.67 -16.35
C VAL A 219 21.85 12.60 -17.45
N GLN A 220 21.00 11.59 -17.26
CA GLN A 220 20.75 10.55 -18.27
C GLN A 220 20.14 11.12 -19.57
N TYR A 221 19.38 12.21 -19.45
CA TYR A 221 18.73 12.90 -20.56
C TYR A 221 19.59 14.03 -21.16
N GLY A 222 20.81 14.24 -20.64
CA GLY A 222 21.76 15.24 -21.14
C GLY A 222 21.58 16.66 -20.63
N PHE A 223 20.70 16.91 -19.65
CA PHE A 223 20.60 18.21 -18.99
C PHE A 223 21.25 18.24 -17.60
N VAL A 224 21.58 19.45 -17.16
CA VAL A 224 22.09 19.77 -15.83
C VAL A 224 21.28 20.94 -15.26
N ALA A 225 20.73 20.76 -14.06
CA ALA A 225 20.11 21.82 -13.29
C ALA A 225 21.19 22.64 -12.59
N THR A 226 21.30 23.93 -12.94
CA THR A 226 22.33 24.84 -12.41
C THR A 226 21.90 25.50 -11.11
N GLN A 227 20.59 25.77 -10.95
CA GLN A 227 20.05 26.43 -9.75
C GLN A 227 18.58 26.07 -9.56
N ALA A 228 18.16 25.80 -8.31
CA ALA A 228 16.77 25.72 -7.91
C ALA A 228 16.53 26.78 -6.85
N VAL A 229 15.41 27.51 -6.98
CA VAL A 229 15.00 28.54 -6.04
C VAL A 229 13.54 28.35 -5.68
N THR A 230 13.27 28.16 -4.40
CA THR A 230 11.93 28.22 -3.79
C THR A 230 11.45 29.67 -3.71
N ARG A 231 10.59 30.08 -4.66
CA ARG A 231 10.09 31.46 -4.72
C ARG A 231 9.05 31.73 -3.64
N GLU A 232 8.11 30.81 -3.47
CA GLU A 232 7.03 30.93 -2.49
C GLU A 232 6.68 29.57 -1.90
N LEU A 233 6.52 29.51 -0.58
CA LEU A 233 5.95 28.38 0.14
C LEU A 233 4.82 28.96 1.01
N ARG A 234 3.57 28.69 0.65
CA ARG A 234 2.36 29.32 1.18
C ARG A 234 1.47 28.27 1.82
N HIS A 235 0.80 28.65 2.89
CA HIS A 235 -0.29 27.89 3.50
C HIS A 235 -1.43 28.87 3.72
N ASP A 236 -2.63 28.58 3.21
CA ASP A 236 -3.73 29.56 3.11
C ASP A 236 -4.02 30.29 4.43
N LYS A 237 -4.19 29.55 5.54
CA LYS A 237 -4.44 30.15 6.86
C LYS A 237 -3.27 30.98 7.43
N LEU A 238 -2.02 30.73 7.05
CA LEU A 238 -0.88 31.52 7.53
C LEU A 238 -0.78 32.86 6.80
N THR A 239 -1.31 32.95 5.58
CA THR A 239 -1.32 34.17 4.76
C THR A 239 -2.33 35.18 5.29
N ASP A 240 -3.55 34.73 5.57
CA ASP A 240 -4.61 35.57 6.17
C ASP A 240 -4.20 36.17 7.52
N HIS A 241 -3.42 35.42 8.29
CA HIS A 241 -2.88 35.90 9.55
C HIS A 241 -1.61 36.72 9.37
N ARG A 242 -0.77 36.48 8.35
CA ARG A 242 0.38 37.34 8.03
C ARG A 242 -0.04 38.73 7.57
N GLU A 243 -1.12 38.86 6.81
CA GLU A 243 -1.66 40.16 6.40
C GLU A 243 -2.27 40.92 7.59
N LYS A 244 -3.06 40.23 8.43
CA LYS A 244 -3.56 40.77 9.71
C LYS A 244 -2.44 41.07 10.71
N LEU A 245 -1.35 40.32 10.67
CA LEU A 245 -0.17 40.52 11.50
C LEU A 245 0.70 41.64 10.94
N SER A 246 0.86 41.82 9.63
CA SER A 246 1.60 42.97 9.08
C SER A 246 0.92 44.29 9.44
N GLU A 247 -0.42 44.34 9.40
CA GLU A 247 -1.21 45.49 9.87
C GLU A 247 -1.02 45.75 11.38
N LYS A 248 -0.91 44.69 12.20
CA LYS A 248 -0.68 44.81 13.65
C LYS A 248 0.79 45.05 14.02
N ILE A 249 1.74 44.53 13.25
CA ILE A 249 3.18 44.64 13.47
C ILE A 249 3.64 46.07 13.18
N GLU A 250 3.05 46.75 12.19
CA GLU A 250 3.24 48.20 12.00
C GLU A 250 2.79 49.00 13.25
N SER A 251 1.74 48.55 13.95
CA SER A 251 1.29 49.18 15.19
C SER A 251 2.08 48.77 16.45
N LEU A 252 2.75 47.61 16.44
CA LEU A 252 3.48 47.03 17.57
C LEU A 252 4.98 47.33 17.54
N HIS A 253 5.57 47.68 16.39
CA HIS A 253 6.96 48.13 16.28
C HIS A 253 7.26 49.43 17.02
N LEU A 254 6.23 50.16 17.50
CA LEU A 254 6.39 51.29 18.41
C LEU A 254 6.61 50.87 19.88
N VAL A 255 6.53 49.59 20.21
CA VAL A 255 6.83 49.07 21.56
C VAL A 255 8.04 48.14 21.49
N ILE A 256 9.09 48.60 22.16
CA ILE A 256 10.41 47.99 22.30
C ILE A 256 10.26 46.60 22.95
N ASP A 257 10.45 45.53 22.18
CA ASP A 257 11.12 44.26 22.58
C ASP A 257 10.83 43.15 21.54
N GLY A 258 11.78 42.90 20.63
CA GLY A 258 11.66 41.86 19.60
C GLY A 258 11.42 40.44 20.14
N GLN A 259 11.84 40.15 21.37
CA GLN A 259 11.61 38.85 22.02
C GLN A 259 10.19 38.67 22.55
N ARG A 260 9.54 39.76 23.01
CA ARG A 260 8.11 39.72 23.40
C ARG A 260 7.22 39.59 22.18
N ALA A 261 7.56 40.27 21.09
CA ALA A 261 6.88 40.10 19.81
C ALA A 261 6.98 38.65 19.29
N GLN A 262 8.13 37.99 19.43
CA GLN A 262 8.30 36.57 19.07
C GLN A 262 7.51 35.62 19.97
N LEU A 263 7.46 35.87 21.28
CA LEU A 263 6.67 35.07 22.23
C LEU A 263 5.16 35.28 22.08
N GLU A 264 4.72 36.49 21.73
CA GLU A 264 3.32 36.74 21.39
C GLU A 264 2.98 36.18 20.01
N HIS A 265 3.94 36.17 19.08
CA HIS A 265 3.80 35.51 17.78
C HIS A 265 3.62 34.00 17.95
N SER A 266 4.43 33.32 18.77
CA SER A 266 4.27 31.88 19.03
C SER A 266 2.94 31.56 19.73
N LYS A 267 2.50 32.39 20.68
CA LYS A 267 1.19 32.24 21.33
C LYS A 267 0.01 32.46 20.38
N LEU A 268 0.13 33.39 19.44
CA LEU A 268 -0.89 33.64 18.41
C LEU A 268 -0.91 32.52 17.35
N VAL A 269 0.23 31.89 17.09
CA VAL A 269 0.35 30.72 16.21
C VAL A 269 -0.25 29.47 16.85
N ASP A 270 0.02 29.21 18.13
CA ASP A 270 -0.62 28.12 18.88
C ASP A 270 -2.14 28.32 19.00
N ALA A 271 -2.64 29.56 18.89
CA ALA A 271 -4.06 29.89 18.85
C ALA A 271 -4.73 29.72 17.47
N LEU A 272 -3.96 29.42 16.40
CA LEU A 272 -4.50 29.34 15.02
C LEU A 272 -5.41 28.13 14.78
N TYR A 273 -5.17 27.04 15.51
CA TYR A 273 -5.98 25.83 15.41
C TYR A 273 -6.64 25.56 16.75
N THR A 274 -7.95 25.78 16.81
CA THR A 274 -8.74 25.37 17.96
C THR A 274 -8.65 23.85 18.13
N ASN A 275 -8.77 23.36 19.36
CA ASN A 275 -8.70 21.93 19.67
C ASN A 275 -9.75 21.09 18.86
N THR A 276 -10.82 21.73 18.41
CA THR A 276 -11.85 21.15 17.55
C THR A 276 -11.42 21.04 16.08
N GLU A 277 -10.56 21.94 15.59
CA GLU A 277 -9.95 21.84 14.27
C GLU A 277 -8.87 20.75 14.22
N TRP A 278 -8.07 20.60 15.28
CA TRP A 278 -7.15 19.45 15.41
C TRP A 278 -7.88 18.10 15.39
N GLN A 279 -9.03 18.01 16.06
CA GLN A 279 -9.86 16.81 15.98
C GLN A 279 -10.48 16.58 14.60
N LYS A 280 -10.78 17.65 13.84
CA LYS A 280 -11.26 17.53 12.46
C LYS A 280 -10.14 17.09 11.52
N ILE A 281 -8.94 17.64 11.68
CA ILE A 281 -7.74 17.26 10.93
C ILE A 281 -7.43 15.79 11.21
N ALA A 282 -7.36 15.36 12.47
CA ALA A 282 -7.13 13.96 12.83
C ALA A 282 -8.19 13.01 12.22
N ARG A 283 -9.47 13.41 12.18
CA ARG A 283 -10.51 12.62 11.49
C ARG A 283 -10.32 12.58 9.97
N GLN A 284 -9.88 13.67 9.37
CA GLN A 284 -9.59 13.75 7.93
C GLN A 284 -8.34 12.93 7.58
N GLU A 285 -7.30 12.99 8.40
CA GLU A 285 -6.09 12.16 8.30
C GLU A 285 -6.43 10.68 8.39
N GLU A 286 -7.24 10.29 9.39
CA GLU A 286 -7.69 8.91 9.53
C GLU A 286 -8.49 8.47 8.30
N GLN A 287 -9.35 9.34 7.74
CA GLN A 287 -10.08 9.05 6.50
C GLN A 287 -9.18 8.94 5.27
N ILE A 288 -8.14 9.78 5.13
CA ILE A 288 -7.20 9.74 4.01
C ILE A 288 -6.31 8.48 4.11
N ARG A 289 -5.79 8.15 5.29
CA ARG A 289 -5.08 6.88 5.53
C ARG A 289 -5.94 5.68 5.20
N LEU A 290 -7.21 5.72 5.61
CA LEU A 290 -8.17 4.68 5.27
C LEU A 290 -8.39 4.59 3.76
N ARG A 291 -8.45 5.70 3.01
CA ARG A 291 -8.60 5.69 1.55
C ARG A 291 -7.36 5.12 0.84
N TYR A 292 -6.17 5.59 1.21
CA TYR A 292 -4.91 5.11 0.62
C TYR A 292 -4.74 3.60 0.88
N ARG A 293 -5.03 3.16 2.11
CA ARG A 293 -5.04 1.73 2.46
C ARG A 293 -6.11 0.94 1.70
N HIS A 294 -7.28 1.51 1.44
CA HIS A 294 -8.28 0.88 0.57
C HIS A 294 -7.83 0.80 -0.89
N GLU A 295 -7.08 1.79 -1.38
CA GLU A 295 -6.54 1.79 -2.74
C GLU A 295 -5.39 0.79 -2.89
N GLU A 296 -4.48 0.71 -1.94
CA GLU A 296 -3.45 -0.33 -1.87
C GLU A 296 -4.08 -1.74 -1.83
N MET A 297 -5.13 -1.93 -1.03
CA MET A 297 -5.86 -3.20 -0.98
C MET A 297 -6.58 -3.48 -2.31
N ARG A 298 -7.09 -2.46 -3.00
CA ARG A 298 -7.61 -2.63 -4.37
C ARG A 298 -6.51 -2.98 -5.36
N HIS A 299 -5.30 -2.48 -5.20
CA HIS A 299 -4.17 -2.84 -6.07
C HIS A 299 -3.66 -4.27 -5.80
N GLN A 300 -3.61 -4.68 -4.52
CA GLN A 300 -3.20 -6.03 -4.12
C GLN A 300 -4.23 -7.10 -4.50
N PHE A 301 -5.53 -6.83 -4.36
CA PHE A 301 -6.63 -7.76 -4.69
C PHE A 301 -7.31 -7.46 -6.03
N GLY A 302 -6.79 -6.51 -6.80
CA GLY A 302 -7.46 -5.93 -7.97
C GLY A 302 -7.75 -6.91 -9.09
N LYS A 303 -6.95 -7.98 -9.21
CA LYS A 303 -7.19 -9.05 -10.18
C LYS A 303 -8.24 -10.06 -9.69
N ASP A 304 -8.26 -10.39 -8.40
CA ASP A 304 -9.22 -11.36 -7.82
C ASP A 304 -10.63 -10.80 -7.64
N LEU A 305 -10.73 -9.48 -7.47
CA LEU A 305 -11.99 -8.78 -7.30
C LEU A 305 -12.55 -8.30 -8.65
N SER A 306 -11.69 -8.04 -9.65
CA SER A 306 -12.12 -7.61 -11.00
C SER A 306 -13.14 -8.58 -11.62
N TRP A 307 -12.95 -9.89 -11.45
CA TRP A 307 -13.94 -10.89 -11.90
C TRP A 307 -15.29 -10.78 -11.17
N LEU A 308 -15.30 -10.47 -9.87
CA LEU A 308 -16.53 -10.22 -9.11
C LEU A 308 -17.20 -8.89 -9.50
N TYR A 309 -16.41 -7.86 -9.82
CA TYR A 309 -16.89 -6.58 -10.34
C TYR A 309 -17.51 -6.73 -11.73
N MET A 310 -16.88 -7.50 -12.63
CA MET A 310 -17.42 -7.82 -13.96
C MET A 310 -18.70 -8.65 -13.90
N GLN A 311 -18.88 -9.51 -12.89
CA GLN A 311 -20.12 -10.23 -12.63
C GLN A 311 -21.20 -9.41 -11.90
N GLY A 312 -20.94 -8.13 -11.59
CA GLY A 312 -21.88 -7.26 -10.87
C GLY A 312 -22.02 -7.55 -9.37
N GLN A 313 -21.17 -8.42 -8.79
CA GLN A 313 -21.21 -8.80 -7.37
C GLN A 313 -20.40 -7.84 -6.47
N LEU A 314 -20.80 -6.56 -6.49
CA LEU A 314 -20.17 -5.48 -5.72
C LEU A 314 -20.09 -5.75 -4.22
N GLU A 315 -21.11 -6.38 -3.65
CA GLU A 315 -21.17 -6.68 -2.22
C GLU A 315 -20.19 -7.78 -1.81
N ASN A 316 -20.02 -8.81 -2.63
CA ASN A 316 -19.10 -9.91 -2.34
C ASN A 316 -17.65 -9.43 -2.42
N ALA A 317 -17.34 -8.55 -3.37
CA ALA A 317 -16.04 -7.89 -3.45
C ALA A 317 -15.77 -7.01 -2.21
N LYS A 318 -16.75 -6.20 -1.79
CA LYS A 318 -16.65 -5.40 -0.55
C LYS A 318 -16.47 -6.27 0.71
N LYS A 319 -17.20 -7.38 0.82
CA LYS A 319 -17.08 -8.35 1.93
C LYS A 319 -15.71 -9.04 1.96
N ARG A 320 -15.14 -9.37 0.80
CA ARG A 320 -13.77 -9.92 0.71
C ARG A 320 -12.71 -8.91 1.12
N LEU A 321 -12.81 -7.67 0.62
CA LEU A 321 -11.94 -6.57 1.03
C LEU A 321 -12.04 -6.29 2.53
N SER A 322 -13.24 -6.24 3.10
CA SER A 322 -13.42 -6.00 4.53
C SER A 322 -12.84 -7.14 5.37
N ARG A 323 -12.99 -8.39 4.94
CA ARG A 323 -12.37 -9.56 5.60
C ARG A 323 -10.84 -9.52 5.52
N ALA A 324 -10.28 -9.19 4.37
CA ALA A 324 -8.83 -9.07 4.21
C ALA A 324 -8.25 -7.93 5.06
N LYS A 325 -8.96 -6.80 5.12
CA LYS A 325 -8.60 -5.67 5.97
C LYS A 325 -8.66 -6.02 7.46
N LEU A 326 -9.76 -6.64 7.91
CA LEU A 326 -9.87 -7.09 9.31
C LEU A 326 -8.71 -8.01 9.70
N ARG A 327 -8.28 -8.90 8.80
CA ARG A 327 -7.14 -9.79 9.04
C ARG A 327 -5.82 -9.03 9.18
N GLN A 328 -5.54 -8.08 8.29
CA GLN A 328 -4.33 -7.26 8.42
C GLN A 328 -4.34 -6.40 9.68
N ASP A 329 -5.50 -5.81 10.01
CA ASP A 329 -5.67 -5.03 11.23
C ASP A 329 -5.49 -5.92 12.49
N GLU A 330 -5.95 -7.18 12.43
CA GLU A 330 -5.71 -8.19 13.49
C GLU A 330 -4.23 -8.55 13.60
N ASP A 331 -3.54 -8.80 12.49
CA ASP A 331 -2.10 -9.13 12.48
C ASP A 331 -1.25 -7.97 13.00
N GLU A 332 -1.52 -6.73 12.58
CA GLU A 332 -0.85 -5.53 13.09
C GLU A 332 -1.11 -5.33 14.58
N ARG A 333 -2.34 -5.57 15.04
CA ARG A 333 -2.66 -5.54 16.47
C ARG A 333 -1.89 -6.59 17.24
N LEU A 334 -1.80 -7.82 16.73
CA LEU A 334 -1.02 -8.88 17.37
C LEU A 334 0.47 -8.54 17.43
N GLN A 335 1.05 -7.97 16.36
CA GLN A 335 2.44 -7.53 16.35
C GLN A 335 2.70 -6.38 17.33
N THR A 336 1.81 -5.39 17.40
CA THR A 336 1.95 -4.28 18.35
C THR A 336 1.79 -4.73 19.80
N ILE A 337 0.89 -5.68 20.07
CA ILE A 337 0.76 -6.32 21.40
C ILE A 337 2.04 -7.05 21.76
N ARG A 338 2.59 -7.89 20.88
CA ARG A 338 3.85 -8.63 21.12
C ARG A 338 5.05 -7.71 21.33
N ALA A 339 5.18 -6.67 20.51
CA ALA A 339 6.23 -5.67 20.68
C ALA A 339 6.13 -4.97 22.04
N ARG A 340 4.91 -4.61 22.45
CA ARG A 340 4.65 -4.04 23.77
C ARG A 340 4.97 -5.03 24.90
N GLU A 341 4.61 -6.30 24.78
CA GLU A 341 4.94 -7.33 25.77
C GLU A 341 6.44 -7.52 25.92
N LEU A 342 7.19 -7.54 24.82
CA LEU A 342 8.66 -7.57 24.83
C LEU A 342 9.25 -6.36 25.54
N GLU A 343 8.76 -5.15 25.27
CA GLU A 343 9.18 -3.95 25.99
C GLU A 343 8.88 -4.04 27.49
N LEU A 344 7.67 -4.50 27.86
CA LEU A 344 7.26 -4.60 29.26
C LEU A 344 8.11 -5.64 30.02
N TYR A 345 8.38 -6.80 29.42
CA TYR A 345 9.31 -7.77 30.00
C TYR A 345 10.73 -7.23 30.07
N GLY A 346 11.21 -6.51 29.05
CA GLY A 346 12.50 -5.82 29.06
C GLY A 346 12.62 -4.82 30.22
N ARG A 347 11.60 -3.99 30.44
CA ARG A 347 11.55 -3.02 31.55
C ARG A 347 11.63 -3.70 32.92
N ILE A 348 10.99 -4.86 33.09
CA ILE A 348 11.08 -5.68 34.33
C ILE A 348 12.48 -6.28 34.48
N VAL A 349 13.04 -6.81 33.39
CA VAL A 349 14.38 -7.42 33.39
C VAL A 349 15.48 -6.40 33.64
N GLU A 350 15.30 -5.13 33.31
CA GLU A 350 16.26 -4.07 33.61
C GLU A 350 16.12 -3.50 35.02
N ALA A 351 14.89 -3.41 35.55
CA ALA A 351 14.63 -2.81 36.84
C ALA A 351 15.30 -3.57 38.00
N GLY A 352 16.06 -2.85 38.82
CA GLY A 352 16.73 -3.41 40.00
C GLY A 352 15.75 -3.70 41.15
N THR A 353 14.66 -2.94 41.23
CA THR A 353 13.66 -3.04 42.29
C THR A 353 12.24 -2.98 41.74
N ARG A 354 11.28 -3.50 42.50
CA ARG A 354 9.84 -3.48 42.16
C ARG A 354 9.30 -2.07 41.91
N LYS A 355 9.71 -1.10 42.73
CA LYS A 355 9.26 0.30 42.62
C LYS A 355 9.70 0.92 41.29
N GLN A 356 10.94 0.68 40.88
CA GLN A 356 11.48 1.18 39.62
C GLN A 356 10.76 0.59 38.38
N ALA A 357 10.31 -0.66 38.45
CA ALA A 357 9.55 -1.28 37.37
C ALA A 357 8.11 -0.73 37.27
N LEU A 358 7.50 -0.39 38.41
CA LEU A 358 6.19 0.28 38.47
C LEU A 358 6.26 1.68 37.87
N GLU A 359 7.31 2.45 38.20
CA GLU A 359 7.57 3.78 37.62
C GLU A 359 7.76 3.72 36.09
N ARG A 360 8.31 2.63 35.57
CA ARG A 360 8.47 2.37 34.13
C ARG A 360 7.19 1.87 33.44
N GLY A 361 6.08 1.73 34.17
CA GLY A 361 4.76 1.39 33.63
C GLY A 361 4.50 -0.11 33.43
N ALA A 362 5.29 -1.00 34.05
CA ALA A 362 5.12 -2.46 33.94
C ALA A 362 4.17 -3.06 35.01
N GLY A 363 3.26 -2.26 35.58
CA GLY A 363 2.48 -2.68 36.75
C GLY A 363 1.56 -3.87 36.52
N ASP A 364 0.90 -3.95 35.37
CA ASP A 364 -0.07 -5.02 35.12
C ASP A 364 0.60 -6.35 34.78
N THR A 365 1.70 -6.33 34.01
CA THR A 365 2.50 -7.53 33.74
C THR A 365 3.19 -8.05 35.01
N ILE A 366 3.60 -7.17 35.93
CA ILE A 366 4.08 -7.58 37.26
C ILE A 366 2.97 -8.28 38.06
N LYS A 367 1.74 -7.76 38.07
CA LYS A 367 0.61 -8.40 38.77
C LYS A 367 0.30 -9.78 38.19
N GLU A 368 0.34 -9.95 36.87
CA GLU A 368 0.15 -11.25 36.23
C GLU A 368 1.23 -12.26 36.63
N LEU A 369 2.49 -11.83 36.64
CA LEU A 369 3.60 -12.66 37.11
C LEU A 369 3.48 -12.98 38.60
N GLU A 370 3.12 -12.01 39.43
CA GLU A 370 2.85 -12.22 40.87
C GLU A 370 1.70 -13.19 41.11
N HIS A 371 0.62 -13.11 40.32
CA HIS A 371 -0.49 -14.04 40.40
C HIS A 371 -0.05 -15.46 40.03
N SER A 372 0.76 -15.62 38.98
CA SER A 372 1.33 -16.92 38.60
C SER A 372 2.26 -17.51 39.68
N LEU A 373 2.97 -16.66 40.45
CA LEU A 373 3.74 -17.09 41.61
C LEU A 373 2.84 -17.47 42.79
N LYS A 374 1.86 -16.64 43.12
CA LYS A 374 0.95 -16.86 44.28
C LYS A 374 0.11 -18.11 44.12
N GLN A 375 -0.32 -18.44 42.90
CA GLN A 375 -0.98 -19.72 42.63
C GLN A 375 -0.10 -20.94 42.93
N LYS A 376 1.23 -20.76 42.93
CA LYS A 376 2.21 -21.84 43.11
C LYS A 376 2.98 -21.78 44.44
N SER A 377 2.91 -20.68 45.20
CA SER A 377 3.65 -20.49 46.45
C SER A 377 2.72 -20.42 47.67
N GLU A 378 2.84 -21.38 48.60
CA GLU A 378 2.02 -21.42 49.82
C GLU A 378 2.60 -20.65 51.02
N GLN A 379 3.79 -20.05 50.94
CA GLN A 379 4.48 -19.47 52.10
C GLN A 379 5.15 -18.11 51.88
N ARG A 380 5.26 -17.35 52.98
CA ARG A 380 5.87 -16.01 53.07
C ARG A 380 7.36 -16.05 52.74
N GLN A 381 7.73 -15.49 51.61
CA GLN A 381 9.12 -15.23 51.24
C GLN A 381 9.47 -13.75 51.41
N ASN A 382 10.76 -13.46 51.52
CA ASN A 382 11.28 -12.11 51.50
C ASN A 382 10.94 -11.41 50.17
N GLU A 383 10.61 -10.12 50.21
CA GLU A 383 10.23 -9.35 49.02
C GLU A 383 11.35 -9.28 47.96
N ALA A 384 12.61 -9.30 48.40
CA ALA A 384 13.77 -9.28 47.51
C ALA A 384 13.90 -10.57 46.68
N ASP A 385 13.65 -11.73 47.30
CA ASP A 385 13.68 -13.02 46.60
C ASP A 385 12.49 -13.09 45.63
N GLN A 386 11.29 -12.71 46.06
CA GLN A 386 10.11 -12.63 45.18
C GLN A 386 10.36 -11.75 43.95
N TRP A 387 11.05 -10.62 44.11
CA TRP A 387 11.41 -9.77 42.99
C TRP A 387 12.39 -10.42 42.01
N LEU A 388 13.41 -11.12 42.52
CA LEU A 388 14.33 -11.90 41.69
C LEU A 388 13.57 -12.98 40.90
N HIS A 389 12.56 -13.63 41.50
CA HIS A 389 11.71 -14.62 40.84
C HIS A 389 10.86 -14.01 39.73
N ILE A 390 10.25 -12.85 39.96
CA ILE A 390 9.49 -12.13 38.91
C ILE A 390 10.41 -11.77 37.73
N ARG A 391 11.64 -11.34 38.03
CA ARG A 391 12.63 -10.96 37.01
C ARG A 391 13.13 -12.14 36.18
N THR A 392 13.36 -13.31 36.79
CA THR A 392 13.77 -14.52 36.07
C THR A 392 12.64 -15.05 35.19
N MET A 393 11.40 -15.05 35.67
CA MET A 393 10.24 -15.41 34.85
C MET A 393 10.04 -14.46 33.67
N ALA A 394 10.14 -13.15 33.91
CA ALA A 394 10.08 -12.15 32.84
C ALA A 394 11.18 -12.36 31.80
N ARG A 395 12.39 -12.76 32.22
CA ARG A 395 13.49 -13.10 31.31
C ARG A 395 13.19 -14.33 30.46
N ILE A 396 12.59 -15.37 31.03
CA ILE A 396 12.21 -16.58 30.29
C ILE A 396 11.13 -16.25 29.24
N LYS A 397 10.08 -15.50 29.61
CA LYS A 397 9.02 -15.05 28.70
C LYS A 397 9.50 -14.07 27.62
N MET A 398 10.41 -13.16 27.97
CA MET A 398 11.04 -12.27 26.98
C MET A 398 11.83 -13.06 25.94
N ARG A 399 12.59 -14.06 26.40
CA ARG A 399 13.40 -14.89 25.51
C ARG A 399 12.53 -15.67 24.52
N SER A 400 11.38 -16.15 24.93
CA SER A 400 10.50 -16.90 24.03
C SER A 400 9.71 -16.03 23.06
N GLU A 401 9.18 -14.89 23.51
CA GLU A 401 8.52 -13.93 22.62
C GLU A 401 9.51 -13.35 21.60
N SER A 402 10.79 -13.18 21.98
CA SER A 402 11.84 -12.79 21.04
C SER A 402 12.21 -13.92 20.07
N GLU A 403 12.21 -15.18 20.51
CA GLU A 403 12.40 -16.35 19.64
C GLU A 403 11.23 -16.46 18.62
N ILE A 404 9.99 -16.27 19.06
CA ILE A 404 8.80 -16.25 18.19
C ILE A 404 8.92 -15.14 17.15
N THR A 405 9.10 -13.89 17.57
CA THR A 405 9.18 -12.75 16.64
C THR A 405 10.33 -12.88 15.63
N GLN A 406 11.49 -13.42 16.03
CA GLN A 406 12.59 -13.69 15.12
C GLN A 406 12.28 -14.79 14.10
N LEU A 407 11.62 -15.86 14.51
CA LEU A 407 11.24 -16.95 13.60
C LEU A 407 10.16 -16.48 12.62
N GLN A 408 9.16 -15.74 13.10
CA GLN A 408 8.12 -15.14 12.26
C GLN A 408 8.70 -14.16 11.25
N ALA A 409 9.65 -13.32 11.65
CA ALA A 409 10.34 -12.40 10.76
C ALA A 409 11.14 -13.13 9.67
N LYS A 410 11.79 -14.25 10.00
CA LYS A 410 12.53 -15.08 9.01
C LYS A 410 11.59 -15.69 7.98
N GLU A 411 10.48 -16.28 8.42
CA GLU A 411 9.50 -16.90 7.51
C GLU A 411 8.79 -15.86 6.65
N ALA A 412 8.42 -14.72 7.23
CA ALA A 412 7.84 -13.60 6.49
C ALA A 412 8.81 -13.03 5.45
N ALA A 413 10.10 -12.90 5.78
CA ALA A 413 11.12 -12.44 4.85
C ALA A 413 11.33 -13.42 3.69
N GLN A 414 11.32 -14.74 3.94
CA GLN A 414 11.42 -15.76 2.89
C GLN A 414 10.24 -15.68 1.91
N LEU A 415 9.01 -15.61 2.44
CA LEU A 415 7.82 -15.47 1.60
C LEU A 415 7.81 -14.14 0.83
N MET A 416 8.23 -13.04 1.46
CA MET A 416 8.35 -11.74 0.81
C MET A 416 9.38 -11.78 -0.34
N GLN A 417 10.53 -12.43 -0.16
CA GLN A 417 11.53 -12.60 -1.22
C GLN A 417 10.95 -13.37 -2.41
N GLN A 418 10.21 -14.46 -2.16
CA GLN A 418 9.56 -15.23 -3.22
C GLN A 418 8.50 -14.40 -3.97
N LYS A 419 7.72 -13.59 -3.25
CA LYS A 419 6.75 -12.65 -3.86
C LYS A 419 7.41 -11.59 -4.71
N ILE A 420 8.50 -10.98 -4.23
CA ILE A 420 9.24 -9.97 -4.99
C ILE A 420 9.82 -10.58 -6.27
N GLN A 421 10.43 -11.78 -6.17
CA GLN A 421 10.94 -12.50 -7.34
C GLN A 421 9.84 -12.77 -8.35
N HIS A 422 8.66 -13.20 -7.89
CA HIS A 422 7.50 -13.43 -8.75
C HIS A 422 6.97 -12.15 -9.39
N GLN A 423 6.87 -11.05 -8.65
CA GLN A 423 6.48 -9.74 -9.18
C GLN A 423 7.46 -9.25 -10.25
N LEU A 424 8.78 -9.43 -10.03
CA LEU A 424 9.80 -9.12 -11.02
C LEU A 424 9.63 -9.94 -12.31
N GLN A 425 9.36 -11.25 -12.18
CA GLN A 425 9.08 -12.11 -13.35
C GLN A 425 7.82 -11.66 -14.11
N LYS A 426 6.80 -11.17 -13.39
CA LYS A 426 5.57 -10.64 -13.99
C LYS A 426 5.81 -9.34 -14.75
N PHE A 427 6.60 -8.42 -14.20
CA PHE A 427 7.00 -7.19 -14.90
C PHE A 427 7.85 -7.50 -16.14
N GLN A 428 8.79 -8.46 -16.04
CA GLN A 428 9.55 -8.93 -17.19
C GLN A 428 8.64 -9.51 -18.27
N PHE A 429 7.64 -10.33 -17.89
CA PHE A 429 6.65 -10.87 -18.82
C PHE A 429 5.81 -9.76 -19.47
N GLU A 430 5.33 -8.77 -18.71
CA GLU A 430 4.59 -7.62 -19.27
C GLU A 430 5.44 -6.86 -20.31
N HIS A 431 6.72 -6.65 -20.02
CA HIS A 431 7.66 -6.05 -20.97
C HIS A 431 7.88 -6.93 -22.22
N GLU A 432 8.06 -8.25 -22.06
CA GLU A 432 8.18 -9.19 -23.19
C GLU A 432 6.90 -9.20 -24.05
N THR A 433 5.71 -9.12 -23.44
CA THR A 433 4.44 -9.04 -24.18
C THR A 433 4.32 -7.73 -24.97
N ALA A 434 4.75 -6.61 -24.39
CA ALA A 434 4.77 -5.32 -25.07
C ALA A 434 5.75 -5.33 -26.25
N GLN A 435 6.91 -5.97 -26.10
CA GLN A 435 7.89 -6.15 -27.17
C GLN A 435 7.39 -7.07 -28.29
N ALA A 436 6.73 -8.19 -27.95
CA ALA A 436 6.16 -9.10 -28.94
C ALA A 436 5.07 -8.43 -29.81
N GLY A 437 4.36 -7.44 -29.25
CA GLY A 437 3.40 -6.62 -30.00
C GLY A 437 4.03 -5.68 -31.04
N LEU A 438 5.33 -5.43 -30.98
CA LEU A 438 6.06 -4.55 -31.91
C LEU A 438 6.69 -5.28 -33.10
N ILE A 439 6.73 -6.63 -33.07
CA ILE A 439 7.29 -7.43 -34.16
C ILE A 439 6.36 -7.33 -35.37
N ALA A 440 6.85 -7.03 -36.57
CA ALA A 440 6.00 -6.92 -37.77
C ALA A 440 5.71 -8.28 -38.45
N ASP A 441 6.61 -9.25 -38.28
CA ASP A 441 6.54 -10.56 -38.96
C ASP A 441 5.54 -11.51 -38.29
N GLN A 442 4.51 -11.94 -39.03
CA GLN A 442 3.40 -12.76 -38.50
C GLN A 442 3.81 -14.15 -38.01
N GLU A 443 4.81 -14.79 -38.62
CA GLU A 443 5.27 -16.12 -38.20
C GLU A 443 6.08 -16.05 -36.90
N GLN A 444 6.94 -15.04 -36.76
CA GLN A 444 7.68 -14.80 -35.52
C GLN A 444 6.73 -14.36 -34.39
N GLN A 445 5.71 -13.55 -34.68
CA GLN A 445 4.65 -13.23 -33.74
C GLN A 445 3.91 -14.47 -33.24
N LYS A 446 3.56 -15.43 -34.11
CA LYS A 446 2.89 -16.68 -33.70
C LYS A 446 3.76 -17.51 -32.74
N VAL A 447 5.03 -17.71 -33.10
CA VAL A 447 5.97 -18.47 -32.24
C VAL A 447 6.18 -17.77 -30.89
N GLN A 448 6.29 -16.43 -30.88
CA GLN A 448 6.44 -15.68 -29.63
C GLN A 448 5.18 -15.67 -28.77
N THR A 449 4.00 -15.55 -29.37
CA THR A 449 2.72 -15.59 -28.63
C THR A 449 2.46 -16.96 -28.00
N GLU A 450 2.85 -18.05 -28.66
CA GLU A 450 2.80 -19.40 -28.06
C GLU A 450 3.75 -19.53 -26.86
N LEU A 451 4.97 -19.03 -26.98
CA LEU A 451 5.95 -19.02 -25.88
C LEU A 451 5.49 -18.15 -24.70
N LEU A 452 4.90 -16.98 -24.98
CA LEU A 452 4.30 -16.11 -23.96
C LEU A 452 3.11 -16.79 -23.28
N ARG A 453 2.27 -17.53 -24.01
CA ARG A 453 1.15 -18.28 -23.42
C ARG A 453 1.63 -19.39 -22.48
N GLN A 454 2.73 -20.07 -22.84
CA GLN A 454 3.35 -21.05 -21.95
C GLN A 454 3.91 -20.40 -20.69
N LYS A 455 4.66 -19.28 -20.82
CA LYS A 455 5.15 -18.50 -19.68
C LYS A 455 4.01 -17.99 -18.78
N GLN A 456 2.92 -17.50 -19.36
CA GLN A 456 1.74 -17.06 -18.61
C GLN A 456 1.14 -18.20 -17.77
N SER A 457 1.06 -19.41 -18.34
CA SER A 457 0.58 -20.58 -17.59
C SER A 457 1.50 -20.98 -16.44
N GLN A 458 2.82 -20.82 -16.61
CA GLN A 458 3.81 -21.07 -15.56
C GLN A 458 3.71 -20.03 -14.43
N LEU A 459 3.55 -18.74 -14.77
CA LEU A 459 3.35 -17.68 -13.79
C LEU A 459 2.06 -17.88 -12.99
N ALA A 460 0.97 -18.29 -13.63
CA ALA A 460 -0.30 -18.59 -12.96
C ALA A 460 -0.19 -19.80 -12.01
N ARG A 461 0.54 -20.85 -12.39
CA ARG A 461 0.83 -21.98 -11.49
C ARG A 461 1.69 -21.54 -10.30
N ARG A 462 2.70 -20.69 -10.54
CA ARG A 462 3.53 -20.17 -9.47
C ARG A 462 2.75 -19.25 -8.52
N GLU A 463 1.76 -18.49 -9.02
CA GLU A 463 0.83 -17.72 -8.16
C GLU A 463 0.07 -18.67 -7.22
N GLN A 464 -0.47 -19.78 -7.72
CA GLN A 464 -1.15 -20.78 -6.89
C GLN A 464 -0.21 -21.45 -5.87
N GLU A 465 1.02 -21.78 -6.28
CA GLU A 465 2.02 -22.34 -5.36
C GLU A 465 2.38 -21.36 -4.24
N LEU A 466 2.48 -20.06 -4.53
CA LEU A 466 2.73 -19.02 -3.52
C LEU A 466 1.54 -18.91 -2.55
N GLU A 467 0.30 -19.02 -3.03
CA GLU A 467 -0.88 -19.04 -2.16
C GLU A 467 -0.90 -20.27 -1.25
N ASP A 468 -0.51 -21.44 -1.76
CA ASP A 468 -0.39 -22.66 -0.97
C ASP A 468 0.77 -22.56 0.04
N GLU A 469 1.91 -21.96 -0.36
CA GLU A 469 3.04 -21.65 0.52
C GLU A 469 2.62 -20.67 1.63
N GLU A 470 1.81 -19.64 1.34
CA GLU A 470 1.22 -18.75 2.36
C GLU A 470 0.35 -19.52 3.37
N GLN A 471 -0.51 -20.41 2.88
CA GLN A 471 -1.38 -21.21 3.76
C GLN A 471 -0.55 -22.15 4.64
N LYS A 472 0.48 -22.79 4.08
CA LYS A 472 1.42 -23.63 4.84
C LYS A 472 2.18 -22.80 5.87
N ASN A 473 2.67 -21.62 5.51
CA ASN A 473 3.38 -20.73 6.42
C ASN A 473 2.48 -20.33 7.60
N ARG A 474 1.18 -20.10 7.41
CA ARG A 474 0.25 -19.87 8.54
C ARG A 474 0.20 -21.03 9.52
N LEU A 475 0.16 -22.26 9.02
CA LEU A 475 0.19 -23.46 9.87
C LEU A 475 1.54 -23.59 10.60
N ILE A 476 2.64 -23.29 9.90
CA ILE A 476 3.98 -23.32 10.47
C ILE A 476 4.12 -22.28 11.58
N LEU A 477 3.66 -21.04 11.38
CA LEU A 477 3.67 -19.98 12.40
C LEU A 477 2.94 -20.41 13.68
N ILE A 478 1.77 -21.05 13.56
CA ILE A 478 1.02 -21.59 14.71
C ILE A 478 1.82 -22.69 15.40
N SER A 479 2.47 -23.58 14.64
CA SER A 479 3.31 -24.63 15.20
C SER A 479 4.53 -24.07 15.94
N ILE A 480 5.16 -23.03 15.41
CA ILE A 480 6.29 -22.34 16.05
C ILE A 480 5.87 -21.68 17.36
N GLU A 481 4.71 -21.03 17.39
CA GLU A 481 4.17 -20.47 18.64
C GLU A 481 3.90 -21.57 19.67
N ALA A 482 3.34 -22.71 19.26
CA ALA A 482 3.09 -23.84 20.16
C ALA A 482 4.39 -24.46 20.68
N GLU A 483 5.40 -24.66 19.82
CA GLU A 483 6.71 -25.16 20.22
C GLU A 483 7.46 -24.19 21.13
N ALA A 484 7.42 -22.89 20.84
CA ALA A 484 8.05 -21.87 21.67
C ALA A 484 7.42 -21.84 23.07
N ARG A 485 6.09 -21.91 23.17
CA ARG A 485 5.36 -22.03 24.45
C ARG A 485 5.66 -23.33 25.17
N ALA A 486 5.85 -24.45 24.46
CA ALA A 486 6.29 -25.69 25.08
C ALA A 486 7.71 -25.56 25.68
N ARG A 487 8.64 -24.91 24.96
CA ARG A 487 9.99 -24.64 25.46
C ARG A 487 9.98 -23.63 26.62
N GLU A 488 9.11 -22.62 26.61
CA GLU A 488 8.88 -21.74 27.77
C GLU A 488 8.48 -22.55 29.00
N PHE A 489 7.49 -23.42 28.85
CA PHE A 489 6.99 -24.24 29.93
C PHE A 489 8.08 -25.15 30.50
N GLN A 490 8.88 -25.79 29.63
CA GLN A 490 10.04 -26.58 30.05
C GLN A 490 11.10 -25.75 30.79
N ARG A 491 11.43 -24.54 30.28
CA ARG A 491 12.38 -23.63 30.95
C ARG A 491 11.88 -23.19 32.33
N MET A 492 10.57 -22.92 32.44
CA MET A 492 9.92 -22.58 33.71
C MET A 492 9.96 -23.75 34.69
N GLN A 493 9.65 -24.97 34.25
CA GLN A 493 9.72 -26.16 35.09
C GLN A 493 11.14 -26.47 35.56
N ALA A 494 12.12 -26.44 34.65
CA ALA A 494 13.53 -26.69 35.00
C ALA A 494 14.03 -25.67 36.03
N TRP A 495 13.66 -24.39 35.88
CA TRP A 495 13.98 -23.36 36.86
C TRP A 495 13.27 -23.57 38.21
N GLU A 496 12.00 -23.97 38.20
CA GLU A 496 11.26 -24.33 39.42
C GLU A 496 11.91 -25.51 40.16
N GLU A 497 12.37 -26.53 39.42
CA GLU A 497 13.11 -27.67 39.96
C GLU A 497 14.46 -27.25 40.55
N GLU A 498 15.24 -26.40 39.86
CA GLU A 498 16.48 -25.84 40.38
C GLU A 498 16.26 -25.08 41.69
N LEU A 499 15.18 -24.31 41.78
CA LEU A 499 14.80 -23.57 42.97
C LEU A 499 14.45 -24.52 44.13
N GLN A 500 13.67 -25.58 43.86
CA GLN A 500 13.37 -26.60 44.87
C GLN A 500 14.64 -27.33 45.33
N GLN A 501 15.57 -27.63 44.41
CA GLN A 501 16.86 -28.23 44.75
C GLN A 501 17.71 -27.29 45.61
N GLN A 502 17.74 -25.99 45.31
CA GLN A 502 18.42 -25.00 46.14
C GLN A 502 17.83 -24.93 47.55
N ARG A 503 16.49 -24.98 47.68
CA ARG A 503 15.82 -25.05 49.00
C ARG A 503 16.17 -26.32 49.75
N LYS A 504 16.15 -27.48 49.09
CA LYS A 504 16.55 -28.76 49.70
C LYS A 504 18.01 -28.71 50.20
N ARG A 505 18.91 -28.12 49.41
CA ARG A 505 20.31 -27.91 49.83
C ARG A 505 20.44 -26.90 50.97
N GLY A 506 19.59 -25.86 50.99
CA GLY A 506 19.53 -24.88 52.08
C GLY A 506 19.08 -25.52 53.39
N MET A 507 17.96 -26.25 53.37
CA MET A 507 17.45 -27.03 54.51
C MET A 507 18.50 -28.02 55.01
N GLN A 508 19.15 -28.79 54.11
CA GLN A 508 20.22 -29.71 54.50
C GLN A 508 21.42 -29.01 55.16
N ARG A 509 21.75 -27.77 54.76
CA ARG A 509 22.81 -26.98 55.42
C ARG A 509 22.35 -26.50 56.79
N GLU A 510 21.12 -26.00 56.91
CA GLU A 510 20.55 -25.56 58.19
C GLU A 510 20.43 -26.72 59.17
N ASP A 511 19.91 -27.87 58.73
CA ASP A 511 19.85 -29.11 59.50
C ASP A 511 21.25 -29.53 59.95
N SER A 512 22.26 -29.51 59.06
CA SER A 512 23.65 -29.83 59.44
C SER A 512 24.24 -28.87 60.47
N ILE A 513 23.85 -27.58 60.45
CA ILE A 513 24.29 -26.59 61.43
C ILE A 513 23.58 -26.82 62.77
N GLN A 514 22.29 -27.12 62.75
CA GLN A 514 21.51 -27.45 63.94
C GLN A 514 21.98 -28.76 64.58
N ASP A 515 22.35 -29.76 63.80
CA ASP A 515 22.94 -31.01 64.28
C ASP A 515 24.26 -30.73 65.03
N VAL A 516 25.16 -29.91 64.46
CA VAL A 516 26.41 -29.50 65.14
C VAL A 516 26.13 -28.66 66.40
N GLU A 517 25.14 -27.77 66.39
CA GLU A 517 24.75 -27.00 67.57
C GLU A 517 24.15 -27.88 68.68
N THR A 518 23.35 -28.88 68.31
CA THR A 518 22.77 -29.82 69.27
C THR A 518 23.83 -30.75 69.85
N GLU A 519 24.78 -31.23 69.05
CA GLU A 519 25.96 -31.97 69.52
C GLU A 519 26.80 -31.13 70.51
N PHE A 520 27.03 -29.85 70.23
CA PHE A 520 27.75 -28.94 71.13
C PHE A 520 26.99 -28.66 72.43
N LYS A 521 25.65 -28.53 72.38
CA LYS A 521 24.82 -28.39 73.58
C LYS A 521 24.84 -29.68 74.41
N LEU A 522 24.82 -30.85 73.77
CA LEU A 522 24.92 -32.14 74.44
C LEU A 522 26.28 -32.33 75.13
N SER A 523 27.38 -31.90 74.52
CA SER A 523 28.70 -31.95 75.16
C SER A 523 28.80 -31.01 76.36
N GLN A 524 28.25 -29.79 76.28
CA GLN A 524 28.18 -28.87 77.43
C GLN A 524 27.31 -29.42 78.58
N VAL A 525 26.19 -30.08 78.26
CA VAL A 525 25.34 -30.70 79.28
C VAL A 525 26.06 -31.89 79.92
N GLN A 526 26.80 -32.69 79.16
CA GLN A 526 27.63 -33.76 79.71
C GLN A 526 28.75 -33.23 80.62
N GLU A 527 29.41 -32.13 80.27
CA GLU A 527 30.39 -31.48 81.15
C GLU A 527 29.75 -30.96 82.45
N LYS A 528 28.55 -30.39 82.39
CA LYS A 528 27.80 -29.96 83.58
C LYS A 528 27.38 -31.14 84.45
N ILE A 529 26.97 -32.26 83.86
CA ILE A 529 26.67 -33.51 84.59
C ILE A 529 27.94 -34.08 85.24
N GLN A 530 29.10 -34.01 84.57
CA GLN A 530 30.37 -34.42 85.14
C GLN A 530 30.87 -33.47 86.24
N ALA A 531 30.55 -32.17 86.16
CA ALA A 531 30.86 -31.19 87.20
C ALA A 531 29.99 -31.38 88.45
N ILE A 532 28.70 -31.68 88.28
CA ILE A 532 27.77 -32.00 89.38
C ILE A 532 28.15 -33.34 90.03
N ARG A 533 28.61 -34.33 89.24
CA ARG A 533 29.14 -35.59 89.77
C ARG A 533 30.48 -35.44 90.53
N ARG A 534 31.16 -34.31 90.41
CA ARG A 534 32.43 -34.02 91.10
C ARG A 534 32.27 -33.15 92.35
N SER A 535 31.06 -32.66 92.66
CA SER A 535 30.85 -31.70 93.75
C SER A 535 30.15 -32.25 95.00
N ASP A 536 29.94 -33.56 95.14
CA ASP A 536 29.18 -34.11 96.28
C ASP A 536 29.97 -35.16 97.09
N GLU A 537 30.62 -34.69 98.17
CA GLU A 537 30.96 -35.49 99.37
C GLU A 537 30.34 -34.82 100.62
N GLN A 538 29.18 -35.38 101.02
CA GLN A 538 28.65 -35.67 102.38
C GLN A 538 29.21 -34.83 103.55
N ALA A 539 28.42 -34.02 104.27
CA ALA A 539 27.58 -34.52 105.37
C ALA A 539 26.45 -33.58 105.87
N ASP A 540 26.19 -32.43 105.23
CA ASP A 540 25.03 -31.57 105.58
C ASP A 540 23.74 -31.94 104.81
N ALA A 541 23.87 -32.87 103.85
CA ALA A 541 22.83 -33.22 102.90
C ALA A 541 21.62 -33.92 103.53
N MET A 542 21.73 -34.62 104.66
CA MET A 542 20.61 -35.41 105.20
C MET A 542 19.55 -34.59 105.93
N VAL A 543 19.93 -33.52 106.64
CA VAL A 543 18.98 -32.63 107.34
C VAL A 543 18.35 -31.61 106.38
N GLN A 544 19.10 -31.19 105.34
CA GLN A 544 18.54 -30.44 104.23
C GLN A 544 17.74 -31.33 103.28
N HIS A 545 18.06 -32.63 103.12
CA HIS A 545 17.24 -33.56 102.33
C HIS A 545 15.86 -33.70 102.91
N GLU A 546 15.68 -33.78 104.23
CA GLU A 546 14.33 -33.92 104.80
C GLU A 546 13.46 -32.69 104.57
N LYS A 547 14.04 -31.49 104.73
CA LYS A 547 13.34 -30.22 104.42
C LYS A 547 13.11 -30.04 102.92
N LEU A 548 14.10 -30.40 102.09
CA LEU A 548 13.98 -30.42 100.65
C LEU A 548 13.02 -31.49 100.17
N LEU A 549 12.87 -32.64 100.83
CA LEU A 549 11.90 -33.67 100.48
C LEU A 549 10.48 -33.20 100.83
N GLY A 550 10.31 -32.41 101.90
CA GLY A 550 9.04 -31.73 102.20
C GLY A 550 8.67 -30.69 101.14
N THR A 551 9.62 -29.81 100.77
CA THR A 551 9.38 -28.80 99.72
C THR A 551 9.34 -29.40 98.32
N LEU A 552 10.10 -30.45 98.02
CA LEU A 552 10.05 -31.20 96.76
C LEU A 552 8.78 -32.01 96.65
N LYS A 553 8.23 -32.57 97.73
CA LYS A 553 6.91 -33.20 97.70
C LYS A 553 5.81 -32.18 97.47
N ALA A 554 5.87 -31.02 98.12
CA ALA A 554 4.93 -29.93 97.87
C ALA A 554 5.08 -29.36 96.44
N HIS A 555 6.31 -29.20 95.95
CA HIS A 555 6.62 -28.70 94.62
C HIS A 555 6.31 -29.74 93.53
N ALA A 556 6.48 -31.04 93.80
CA ALA A 556 6.08 -32.12 92.91
C ALA A 556 4.56 -32.24 92.82
N LEU A 557 3.84 -32.08 93.94
CA LEU A 557 2.37 -32.01 93.92
C LEU A 557 1.88 -30.77 93.18
N PHE A 558 2.52 -29.62 93.38
CA PHE A 558 2.19 -28.38 92.66
C PHE A 558 2.56 -28.45 91.17
N GLU A 559 3.68 -29.06 90.80
CA GLU A 559 4.07 -29.32 89.41
C GLU A 559 3.13 -30.33 88.76
N GLN A 560 2.76 -31.40 89.45
CA GLN A 560 1.80 -32.37 88.94
C GLN A 560 0.43 -31.72 88.74
N GLN A 561 -0.01 -30.85 89.66
CA GLN A 561 -1.25 -30.10 89.52
C GLN A 561 -1.18 -29.07 88.38
N ASN A 562 -0.07 -28.35 88.23
CA ASN A 562 0.14 -27.42 87.11
C ASN A 562 0.26 -28.15 85.77
N GLN A 563 0.93 -29.30 85.70
CA GLN A 563 1.00 -30.13 84.50
C GLN A 563 -0.37 -30.68 84.15
N GLN A 564 -1.18 -31.10 85.14
CA GLN A 564 -2.56 -31.51 84.90
C GLN A 564 -3.43 -30.34 84.40
N GLN A 565 -3.30 -29.14 84.98
CA GLN A 565 -4.02 -27.96 84.52
C GLN A 565 -3.58 -27.51 83.11
N GLN A 566 -2.28 -27.54 82.82
CA GLN A 566 -1.75 -27.27 81.48
C GLN A 566 -2.21 -28.32 80.48
N HIS A 567 -2.19 -29.60 80.86
CA HIS A 567 -2.67 -30.67 80.00
C HIS A 567 -4.17 -30.51 79.70
N GLN A 568 -4.99 -30.21 80.71
CA GLN A 568 -6.41 -29.90 80.53
C GLN A 568 -6.63 -28.66 79.66
N ALA A 569 -5.82 -27.61 79.82
CA ALA A 569 -5.89 -26.42 78.97
C ALA A 569 -5.49 -26.72 77.51
N THR A 570 -4.48 -27.57 77.28
CA THR A 570 -4.10 -28.00 75.93
C THR A 570 -5.15 -28.88 75.27
N LEU A 571 -5.80 -29.77 76.03
CA LEU A 571 -6.90 -30.58 75.51
C LEU A 571 -8.09 -29.67 75.15
N ALA A 572 -8.43 -28.71 76.00
CA ALA A 572 -9.49 -27.74 75.72
C ALA A 572 -9.18 -26.86 74.49
N SER A 573 -7.92 -26.43 74.29
CA SER A 573 -7.55 -25.67 73.09
C SER A 573 -7.61 -26.53 71.83
N VAL A 574 -7.18 -27.79 71.90
CA VAL A 574 -7.27 -28.74 70.79
C VAL A 574 -8.75 -29.03 70.45
N GLU A 575 -9.61 -29.19 71.44
CA GLU A 575 -11.06 -29.36 71.24
C GLU A 575 -11.68 -28.12 70.55
N VAL A 576 -11.32 -26.91 70.97
CA VAL A 576 -11.78 -25.67 70.31
C VAL A 576 -11.25 -25.58 68.88
N GLU A 577 -10.01 -25.98 68.61
CA GLU A 577 -9.43 -25.98 67.28
C GLU A 577 -10.07 -27.01 66.35
N THR A 578 -10.35 -28.23 66.84
CA THR A 578 -11.05 -29.26 66.07
C THR A 578 -12.48 -28.83 65.72
N LEU A 579 -13.20 -28.20 66.65
CA LEU A 579 -14.53 -27.62 66.37
C LEU A 579 -14.47 -26.49 65.34
N ARG A 580 -13.45 -25.62 65.39
CA ARG A 580 -13.24 -24.57 64.38
C ARG A 580 -12.94 -25.16 63.01
N GLN A 581 -12.14 -26.22 62.93
CA GLN A 581 -11.85 -26.92 61.67
C GLN A 581 -13.11 -27.57 61.08
N GLN A 582 -13.94 -28.21 61.91
CA GLN A 582 -15.22 -28.77 61.49
C GLN A 582 -16.19 -27.71 60.97
N LEU A 583 -16.29 -26.55 61.64
CA LEU A 583 -17.12 -25.43 61.16
C LEU A 583 -16.63 -24.89 59.82
N ARG A 584 -15.32 -24.75 59.61
CA ARG A 584 -14.75 -24.33 58.32
C ARG A 584 -15.06 -25.34 57.22
N GLN A 585 -14.88 -26.63 57.49
CA GLN A 585 -15.24 -27.70 56.53
C GLN A 585 -16.72 -27.63 56.14
N GLN A 586 -17.62 -27.41 57.11
CA GLN A 586 -19.05 -27.25 56.82
C GLN A 586 -19.37 -25.98 56.01
N GLU A 587 -18.68 -24.87 56.27
CA GLU A 587 -18.83 -23.65 55.48
C GLU A 587 -18.32 -23.83 54.06
N ASP A 588 -17.17 -24.48 53.89
CA ASP A 588 -16.57 -24.78 52.59
C ASP A 588 -17.44 -25.75 51.79
N GLU A 589 -18.01 -26.79 52.42
CA GLU A 589 -18.98 -27.69 51.78
C GLU A 589 -20.25 -26.95 51.34
N ARG A 590 -20.74 -25.99 52.13
CA ARG A 590 -21.91 -25.17 51.77
C ARG A 590 -21.59 -24.22 50.62
N ARG A 591 -20.40 -23.61 50.61
CA ARG A 591 -19.93 -22.76 49.50
C ARG A 591 -19.79 -23.57 48.23
N TRP A 592 -19.12 -24.71 48.31
CA TRP A 592 -18.95 -25.62 47.18
C TRP A 592 -20.27 -26.10 46.60
N LYS A 593 -21.26 -26.47 47.45
CA LYS A 593 -22.61 -26.84 47.00
C LYS A 593 -23.32 -25.68 46.29
N LYS A 594 -23.18 -24.44 46.76
CA LYS A 594 -23.76 -23.26 46.10
C LYS A 594 -23.09 -22.96 44.76
N GLU A 595 -21.76 -23.04 44.69
CA GLU A 595 -21.01 -22.86 43.44
C GLU A 595 -21.38 -23.93 42.41
N LEU A 596 -21.55 -25.18 42.84
CA LEU A 596 -21.96 -26.27 41.96
C LEU A 596 -23.37 -26.05 41.41
N GLN A 597 -24.31 -25.61 42.25
CA GLN A 597 -25.67 -25.23 41.82
C GLN A 597 -25.68 -24.04 40.86
N GLN A 598 -24.83 -23.02 41.10
CA GLN A 598 -24.70 -21.88 40.19
C GLN A 598 -24.13 -22.30 38.84
N ALA A 599 -23.09 -23.15 38.83
CA ALA A 599 -22.50 -23.67 37.60
C ALA A 599 -23.50 -24.54 36.81
N GLU A 600 -24.34 -25.33 37.49
CA GLU A 600 -25.42 -26.10 36.86
C GLU A 600 -26.52 -25.20 36.27
N ALA A 601 -26.93 -24.16 37.00
CA ALA A 601 -27.89 -23.18 36.50
C ALA A 601 -27.35 -22.42 35.28
N GLU A 602 -26.08 -22.00 35.30
CA GLU A 602 -25.44 -21.37 34.14
C GLU A 602 -25.34 -22.31 32.94
N ARG A 603 -25.07 -23.60 33.15
CA ARG A 603 -25.07 -24.62 32.08
C ARG A 603 -26.47 -24.81 31.51
N ALA A 604 -27.49 -24.85 32.36
CA ALA A 604 -28.89 -24.95 31.94
C ALA A 604 -29.32 -23.72 31.13
N ASP A 605 -28.98 -22.51 31.57
CA ASP A 605 -29.29 -21.27 30.85
C ASP A 605 -28.57 -21.19 29.50
N LYS A 606 -27.28 -21.56 29.46
CA LYS A 606 -26.52 -21.65 28.20
C LYS A 606 -27.15 -22.66 27.24
N PHE A 607 -27.56 -23.82 27.75
CA PHE A 607 -28.23 -24.83 26.94
C PHE A 607 -29.59 -24.34 26.42
N ALA A 608 -30.39 -23.67 27.25
CA ALA A 608 -31.68 -23.10 26.86
C ALA A 608 -31.55 -21.98 25.81
N ARG A 609 -30.52 -21.13 25.91
CA ARG A 609 -30.22 -20.14 24.87
C ARG A 609 -29.82 -20.79 23.55
N LEU A 610 -28.95 -21.79 23.61
CA LEU A 610 -28.51 -22.51 22.42
C LEU A 610 -29.64 -23.32 21.77
N SER A 611 -30.58 -23.87 22.55
CA SER A 611 -31.74 -24.57 22.00
C SER A 611 -32.69 -23.58 21.31
N LEU A 612 -32.96 -22.43 21.92
CA LEU A 612 -33.79 -21.38 21.33
C LEU A 612 -33.19 -20.85 20.01
N GLU A 613 -31.88 -20.60 19.98
CA GLU A 613 -31.17 -20.18 18.75
C GLU A 613 -31.27 -21.25 17.65
N ARG A 614 -31.19 -22.54 18.01
CA ARG A 614 -31.34 -23.63 17.04
C ARG A 614 -32.76 -23.68 16.47
N GLU A 615 -33.77 -23.53 17.31
CA GLU A 615 -35.17 -23.48 16.88
C GLU A 615 -35.43 -22.28 15.96
N GLN A 616 -34.88 -21.11 16.27
CA GLN A 616 -34.97 -19.93 15.41
C GLN A 616 -34.32 -20.16 14.05
N ARG A 617 -33.09 -20.71 14.01
CA ARG A 617 -32.42 -21.04 12.74
C ARG A 617 -33.20 -22.08 11.94
N GLN A 618 -33.81 -23.06 12.59
CA GLN A 618 -34.66 -24.04 11.91
C GLN A 618 -35.93 -23.39 11.34
N ALA A 619 -36.54 -22.44 12.06
CA ALA A 619 -37.70 -21.69 11.58
C ALA A 619 -37.36 -20.79 10.40
N GLU A 620 -36.22 -20.09 10.44
CA GLU A 620 -35.70 -19.29 9.32
C GLU A 620 -35.43 -20.16 8.09
N GLN A 621 -34.73 -21.28 8.25
CA GLN A 621 -34.49 -22.23 7.16
C GLN A 621 -35.79 -22.78 6.57
N ALA A 622 -36.79 -23.08 7.41
CA ALA A 622 -38.10 -23.52 6.95
C ALA A 622 -38.83 -22.41 6.17
N HIS A 623 -38.75 -21.16 6.63
CA HIS A 623 -39.32 -20.01 5.94
C HIS A 623 -38.68 -19.80 4.56
N ASP A 624 -37.35 -19.82 4.49
CA ASP A 624 -36.60 -19.68 3.24
C ASP A 624 -36.92 -20.83 2.27
N ALA A 625 -37.02 -22.06 2.77
CA ALA A 625 -37.43 -23.20 1.97
C ALA A 625 -38.87 -23.05 1.42
N LEU A 626 -39.79 -22.47 2.18
CA LEU A 626 -41.14 -22.16 1.71
C LEU A 626 -41.13 -21.06 0.64
N LEU A 627 -40.37 -19.99 0.82
CA LEU A 627 -40.22 -18.94 -0.19
C LEU A 627 -39.62 -19.48 -1.48
N ALA A 628 -38.61 -20.35 -1.38
CA ALA A 628 -38.01 -21.02 -2.53
C ALA A 628 -39.02 -21.93 -3.25
N ARG A 629 -39.86 -22.68 -2.52
CA ARG A 629 -40.95 -23.48 -3.11
C ARG A 629 -41.96 -22.60 -3.84
N ILE A 630 -42.40 -21.51 -3.22
CA ILE A 630 -43.33 -20.56 -3.85
C ILE A 630 -42.71 -19.96 -5.12
N ALA A 631 -41.42 -19.63 -5.11
CA ALA A 631 -40.72 -19.12 -6.29
C ALA A 631 -40.65 -20.16 -7.41
N ILE A 632 -40.36 -21.43 -7.08
CA ILE A 632 -40.36 -22.54 -8.04
C ILE A 632 -41.76 -22.78 -8.59
N GLU A 633 -42.79 -22.77 -7.76
CA GLU A 633 -44.19 -22.91 -8.21
C GLU A 633 -44.61 -21.75 -9.11
N ARG A 634 -44.20 -20.51 -8.80
CA ARG A 634 -44.40 -19.35 -9.68
C ARG A 634 -43.68 -19.52 -11.01
N MET A 635 -42.42 -19.96 -11.01
CA MET A 635 -41.67 -20.22 -12.25
C MET A 635 -42.31 -21.33 -13.08
N ASN A 636 -42.78 -22.41 -12.44
CA ASN A 636 -43.48 -23.50 -13.12
C ASN A 636 -44.85 -23.03 -13.68
N ALA A 637 -45.59 -22.20 -12.95
CA ALA A 637 -46.83 -21.60 -13.43
C ALA A 637 -46.58 -20.69 -14.63
N ILE A 638 -45.53 -19.86 -14.58
CA ILE A 638 -45.12 -19.02 -15.72
C ILE A 638 -44.68 -19.88 -16.90
N ALA A 639 -43.92 -20.97 -16.67
CA ALA A 639 -43.48 -21.88 -17.72
C ALA A 639 -44.66 -22.57 -18.42
N ASN A 640 -45.72 -22.89 -17.68
CA ASN A 640 -46.94 -23.53 -18.20
C ASN A 640 -47.91 -22.57 -18.89
N PHE A 641 -47.70 -21.25 -18.84
CA PHE A 641 -48.50 -20.32 -19.64
C PHE A 641 -48.20 -20.50 -21.15
N SER A 642 -49.25 -20.38 -21.97
CA SER A 642 -49.12 -20.23 -23.43
C SER A 642 -48.22 -19.05 -23.77
N GLU A 643 -47.55 -19.07 -24.92
CA GLU A 643 -46.61 -18.00 -25.32
C GLU A 643 -47.27 -16.62 -25.36
N THR A 644 -48.55 -16.56 -25.74
CA THR A 644 -49.36 -15.33 -25.68
C THR A 644 -49.70 -14.93 -24.24
N GLY A 645 -49.94 -15.90 -23.35
CA GLY A 645 -50.09 -15.66 -21.91
C GLY A 645 -48.83 -15.11 -21.26
N LYS A 646 -47.65 -15.62 -21.64
CA LYS A 646 -46.34 -15.13 -21.17
C LYS A 646 -46.09 -13.69 -21.61
N ILE A 647 -46.46 -13.32 -22.83
CA ILE A 647 -46.37 -11.94 -23.33
C ILE A 647 -47.31 -11.02 -22.54
N ALA A 648 -48.53 -11.46 -22.22
CA ALA A 648 -49.52 -10.66 -21.51
C ALA A 648 -49.17 -10.40 -20.03
N THR A 649 -48.46 -11.33 -19.38
CA THR A 649 -48.06 -11.20 -17.96
C THR A 649 -46.67 -10.60 -17.74
N ALA A 650 -45.85 -10.48 -18.80
CA ALA A 650 -44.49 -9.95 -18.71
C ALA A 650 -44.48 -8.42 -18.61
N ASP A 651 -43.46 -7.87 -17.95
CA ASP A 651 -43.19 -6.43 -17.95
C ASP A 651 -43.11 -5.87 -19.38
N PRO A 652 -43.52 -4.62 -19.63
CA PRO A 652 -43.76 -4.10 -20.98
C PRO A 652 -42.54 -4.17 -21.90
N ALA A 653 -41.32 -3.99 -21.36
CA ALA A 653 -40.09 -4.13 -22.13
C ALA A 653 -39.80 -5.59 -22.53
N ASN A 654 -40.08 -6.54 -21.63
CA ASN A 654 -39.87 -7.97 -21.88
C ASN A 654 -40.99 -8.56 -22.75
N ALA A 655 -42.22 -8.05 -22.63
CA ALA A 655 -43.34 -8.42 -23.49
C ALA A 655 -43.07 -8.09 -24.97
N LEU A 656 -42.44 -6.93 -25.25
CA LEU A 656 -42.04 -6.54 -26.61
C LEU A 656 -40.99 -7.50 -27.18
N ALA A 657 -39.95 -7.81 -26.41
CA ALA A 657 -38.90 -8.74 -26.83
C ALA A 657 -39.44 -10.16 -27.06
N LEU A 658 -40.32 -10.65 -26.18
CA LEU A 658 -40.96 -11.95 -26.34
C LEU A 658 -41.90 -11.98 -27.55
N ALA A 659 -42.62 -10.89 -27.83
CA ALA A 659 -43.44 -10.77 -29.04
C ALA A 659 -42.60 -10.79 -30.33
N GLU A 660 -41.42 -10.16 -30.31
CA GLU A 660 -40.47 -10.24 -31.44
C GLU A 660 -39.92 -11.64 -31.64
N ILE A 661 -39.58 -12.36 -30.56
CA ILE A 661 -39.09 -13.73 -30.63
C ILE A 661 -40.18 -14.67 -31.20
N VAL A 662 -41.42 -14.58 -30.71
CA VAL A 662 -42.55 -15.37 -31.23
C VAL A 662 -42.81 -15.03 -32.70
N LYS A 663 -42.70 -13.75 -33.09
CA LYS A 663 -42.80 -13.32 -34.49
C LYS A 663 -41.70 -13.95 -35.36
N VAL A 664 -40.45 -13.98 -34.88
CA VAL A 664 -39.32 -14.59 -35.60
C VAL A 664 -39.47 -16.11 -35.67
N GLN A 665 -39.94 -16.78 -34.61
CA GLN A 665 -40.22 -18.21 -34.64
C GLN A 665 -41.36 -18.56 -35.60
N ALA A 666 -42.43 -17.76 -35.63
CA ALA A 666 -43.49 -17.90 -36.62
C ALA A 666 -42.96 -17.69 -38.05
N GLN A 667 -42.07 -16.70 -38.26
CA GLN A 667 -41.41 -16.49 -39.55
C GLN A 667 -40.47 -17.64 -39.95
N ALA A 668 -39.80 -18.27 -38.98
CA ALA A 668 -38.94 -19.43 -39.22
C ALA A 668 -39.73 -20.70 -39.61
N SER A 669 -41.02 -20.77 -39.24
CA SER A 669 -41.91 -21.88 -39.63
C SER A 669 -42.52 -21.73 -41.03
N LEU A 670 -42.37 -20.56 -41.67
CA LEU A 670 -42.89 -20.31 -43.03
C LEU A 670 -41.91 -20.79 -44.10
N THR A 671 -42.46 -21.28 -45.22
CA THR A 671 -41.65 -21.71 -46.38
C THR A 671 -41.06 -20.50 -47.12
N THR A 672 -39.90 -20.69 -47.76
CA THR A 672 -39.17 -19.61 -48.45
C THR A 672 -40.01 -18.90 -49.53
N GLU A 673 -40.91 -19.63 -50.19
CA GLU A 673 -41.84 -19.06 -51.18
C GLU A 673 -42.92 -18.17 -50.52
N GLN A 674 -43.40 -18.53 -49.33
CA GLN A 674 -44.37 -17.73 -48.57
C GLN A 674 -43.73 -16.47 -47.97
N ILE A 675 -42.47 -16.54 -47.54
CA ILE A 675 -41.70 -15.39 -47.06
C ILE A 675 -41.45 -14.40 -48.21
N LEU A 676 -41.07 -14.91 -49.39
CA LEU A 676 -40.88 -14.10 -50.59
C LEU A 676 -42.19 -13.47 -51.08
N ALA A 677 -43.31 -14.19 -51.03
CA ALA A 677 -44.63 -13.66 -51.38
C ALA A 677 -45.11 -12.56 -50.42
N MET A 678 -44.85 -12.70 -49.11
CA MET A 678 -45.15 -11.65 -48.12
C MET A 678 -44.28 -10.41 -48.31
N GLN A 679 -42.98 -10.58 -48.60
CA GLN A 679 -42.04 -9.47 -48.79
C GLN A 679 -42.21 -8.77 -50.15
N ALA A 680 -42.72 -9.47 -51.16
CA ALA A 680 -43.10 -8.90 -52.45
C ALA A 680 -44.26 -7.90 -52.35
N GLY A 681 -45.13 -8.04 -51.34
CA GLY A 681 -46.19 -7.06 -51.07
C GLY A 681 -45.70 -5.76 -50.43
N SER A 682 -44.49 -5.73 -49.85
CA SER A 682 -43.99 -4.60 -49.06
C SER A 682 -42.83 -3.82 -49.69
N SER A 683 -42.23 -4.28 -50.80
CA SER A 683 -41.10 -3.56 -51.44
C SER A 683 -40.99 -3.77 -52.95
N GLU A 684 -40.81 -2.68 -53.70
CA GLU A 684 -40.60 -2.71 -55.17
C GLU A 684 -39.31 -3.46 -55.57
N HIS A 685 -38.32 -3.52 -54.68
CA HIS A 685 -37.05 -4.21 -54.91
C HIS A 685 -37.19 -5.75 -54.96
N ALA A 686 -38.15 -6.34 -54.22
CA ALA A 686 -38.40 -7.78 -54.28
C ALA A 686 -39.16 -8.20 -55.55
N ALA A 687 -40.01 -7.33 -56.10
CA ALA A 687 -40.68 -7.55 -57.38
C ALA A 687 -39.67 -7.56 -58.55
N HIS A 688 -38.67 -6.67 -58.49
CA HIS A 688 -37.57 -6.69 -59.45
C HIS A 688 -36.67 -7.92 -59.31
N ALA A 689 -36.44 -8.42 -58.08
CA ALA A 689 -35.71 -9.67 -57.86
C ALA A 689 -36.42 -10.90 -58.47
N MET A 690 -37.76 -10.96 -58.43
CA MET A 690 -38.52 -11.99 -59.14
C MET A 690 -38.41 -11.87 -60.67
N SER A 691 -38.43 -10.65 -61.21
CA SER A 691 -38.21 -10.43 -62.66
C SER A 691 -36.79 -10.79 -63.11
N ALA A 692 -35.80 -10.58 -62.24
CA ALA A 692 -34.40 -10.91 -62.49
C ALA A 692 -34.13 -12.42 -62.36
N MET A 693 -34.83 -13.13 -61.46
CA MET A 693 -34.77 -14.60 -61.41
C MET A 693 -35.54 -15.25 -62.58
N ALA A 694 -36.64 -14.65 -63.05
CA ALA A 694 -37.34 -15.10 -64.25
C ALA A 694 -36.50 -14.91 -65.52
N SER A 695 -35.69 -13.84 -65.61
CA SER A 695 -34.74 -13.64 -66.72
C SER A 695 -33.44 -14.46 -66.57
N ALA A 696 -33.11 -14.94 -65.37
CA ALA A 696 -31.93 -15.77 -65.10
C ALA A 696 -32.09 -17.26 -65.47
N GLN A 697 -33.25 -17.72 -65.94
CA GLN A 697 -33.42 -19.08 -66.46
C GLN A 697 -32.78 -19.32 -67.85
N GLN A 698 -32.20 -18.29 -68.49
CA GLN A 698 -31.54 -18.43 -69.78
C GLN A 698 -30.03 -18.10 -69.71
N GLY A 699 -29.22 -19.11 -69.37
CA GLY A 699 -27.88 -19.26 -69.97
C GLY A 699 -26.64 -18.76 -69.21
N MET A 700 -26.65 -18.59 -67.89
CA MET A 700 -25.40 -18.40 -67.12
C MET A 700 -24.92 -19.71 -66.49
N THR A 701 -23.63 -20.02 -66.65
CA THR A 701 -23.01 -21.17 -65.98
C THR A 701 -22.83 -20.89 -64.49
N TRP A 702 -22.96 -21.92 -63.64
CA TRP A 702 -22.91 -21.82 -62.18
C TRP A 702 -21.65 -21.09 -61.68
N GLU A 703 -20.52 -21.27 -62.36
CA GLU A 703 -19.26 -20.60 -62.03
C GLU A 703 -19.32 -19.08 -62.25
N GLN A 704 -20.04 -18.62 -63.28
CA GLN A 704 -20.26 -17.18 -63.51
C GLN A 704 -21.23 -16.58 -62.49
N ALA A 705 -22.25 -17.33 -62.07
CA ALA A 705 -23.16 -16.91 -61.01
C ALA A 705 -22.46 -16.80 -59.65
N VAL A 706 -21.55 -17.74 -59.34
CA VAL A 706 -20.74 -17.70 -58.10
C VAL A 706 -19.75 -16.54 -58.11
N LYS A 707 -19.13 -16.24 -59.25
CA LYS A 707 -18.24 -15.07 -59.37
C LYS A 707 -18.99 -13.75 -59.19
N LEU A 708 -20.16 -13.60 -59.81
CA LEU A 708 -21.02 -12.41 -59.63
C LEU A 708 -21.50 -12.26 -58.18
N LEU A 709 -21.78 -13.36 -57.48
CA LEU A 709 -22.11 -13.34 -56.05
C LEU A 709 -20.90 -12.96 -55.19
N GLN A 710 -19.71 -13.44 -55.51
CA GLN A 710 -18.48 -13.08 -54.79
C GLN A 710 -18.10 -11.61 -55.00
N GLU A 711 -18.18 -11.10 -56.23
CA GLU A 711 -17.99 -9.68 -56.53
C GLU A 711 -19.01 -8.82 -55.78
N ARG A 712 -20.28 -9.24 -55.74
CA ARG A 712 -21.32 -8.49 -55.04
C ARG A 712 -21.18 -8.51 -53.51
N ILE A 713 -20.67 -9.60 -52.93
CA ILE A 713 -20.34 -9.67 -51.50
C ILE A 713 -19.13 -8.78 -51.18
N GLN A 714 -18.16 -8.68 -52.09
CA GLN A 714 -17.04 -7.76 -51.93
C GLN A 714 -17.48 -6.29 -52.01
N ASP A 715 -18.41 -5.98 -52.90
CA ASP A 715 -19.03 -4.65 -52.99
C ASP A 715 -19.85 -4.29 -51.74
N GLU A 716 -20.59 -5.24 -51.17
CA GLU A 716 -21.31 -5.00 -49.91
C GLU A 716 -20.35 -4.79 -48.73
N ARG A 717 -19.19 -5.48 -48.70
CA ARG A 717 -18.18 -5.29 -47.67
C ARG A 717 -17.52 -3.92 -47.79
N SER A 718 -17.16 -3.49 -49.00
CA SER A 718 -16.59 -2.17 -49.23
C SER A 718 -17.57 -1.05 -48.89
N GLN A 719 -18.87 -1.23 -49.16
CA GLN A 719 -19.91 -0.29 -48.76
C GLN A 719 -20.08 -0.21 -47.23
N ARG A 720 -20.03 -1.34 -46.53
CA ARG A 720 -20.09 -1.37 -45.06
C ARG A 720 -18.86 -0.72 -44.42
N GLU A 721 -17.67 -0.95 -44.97
CA GLU A 721 -16.44 -0.29 -44.51
C GLU A 721 -16.51 1.22 -44.75
N ALA A 722 -17.01 1.66 -45.92
CA ALA A 722 -17.22 3.07 -46.21
C ALA A 722 -18.32 3.71 -45.34
N GLU A 723 -19.32 2.96 -44.90
CA GLU A 723 -20.35 3.44 -43.96
C GLU A 723 -19.82 3.50 -42.53
N GLN A 724 -18.98 2.55 -42.11
CA GLN A 724 -18.29 2.58 -40.82
C GLN A 724 -17.30 3.75 -40.74
N GLN A 725 -16.57 4.04 -41.82
CA GLN A 725 -15.70 5.21 -41.91
C GLN A 725 -16.51 6.51 -41.81
N ARG A 726 -17.64 6.61 -42.51
CA ARG A 726 -18.55 7.76 -42.38
C ARG A 726 -19.10 7.93 -40.97
N ARG A 727 -19.45 6.84 -40.28
CA ARG A 727 -19.87 6.89 -38.86
C ARG A 727 -18.73 7.33 -37.95
N HIS A 728 -17.52 6.85 -38.19
CA HIS A 728 -16.34 7.26 -37.43
C HIS A 728 -16.01 8.75 -37.61
N GLU A 729 -16.14 9.27 -38.83
CA GLU A 729 -15.99 10.70 -39.12
C GLU A 729 -17.08 11.54 -38.44
N ILE A 730 -18.34 11.05 -38.42
CA ILE A 730 -19.43 11.69 -37.69
C ILE A 730 -19.12 11.71 -36.19
N ASP A 731 -18.67 10.60 -35.60
CA ASP A 731 -18.35 10.51 -34.18
C ASP A 731 -17.19 11.43 -33.79
N LEU A 732 -16.16 11.52 -34.63
CA LEU A 732 -15.04 12.46 -34.45
C LEU A 732 -15.52 13.92 -34.56
N SER A 733 -16.41 14.24 -35.52
CA SER A 733 -17.01 15.57 -35.61
C SER A 733 -17.90 15.89 -34.40
N MET A 734 -18.57 14.89 -33.83
CA MET A 734 -19.42 15.04 -32.66
C MET A 734 -18.57 15.25 -31.40
N ALA A 735 -17.44 14.54 -31.27
CA ALA A 735 -16.46 14.74 -30.21
C ALA A 735 -15.80 16.12 -30.30
N GLN A 736 -15.46 16.58 -31.50
CA GLN A 736 -14.95 17.94 -31.72
C GLN A 736 -16.00 19.00 -31.38
N ASN A 737 -17.26 18.82 -31.79
CA ASN A 737 -18.35 19.72 -31.44
C ASN A 737 -18.66 19.73 -29.93
N MET A 738 -18.52 18.60 -29.23
CA MET A 738 -18.63 18.52 -27.77
C MET A 738 -17.49 19.30 -27.09
N LEU A 739 -16.25 19.15 -27.57
CA LEU A 739 -15.10 19.92 -27.09
C LEU A 739 -15.27 21.43 -27.35
N SER A 740 -15.80 21.82 -28.52
CA SER A 740 -16.13 23.22 -28.84
C SER A 740 -17.30 23.77 -28.02
N ARG A 741 -18.23 22.93 -27.55
CA ARG A 741 -19.34 23.33 -26.66
C ARG A 741 -18.94 23.43 -25.19
N VAL A 742 -17.84 22.82 -24.77
CA VAL A 742 -17.26 22.97 -23.42
C VAL A 742 -16.37 24.22 -23.33
N ALA A 743 -15.91 24.76 -24.46
CA ALA A 743 -15.08 25.97 -24.52
C ALA A 743 -15.76 27.30 -24.12
N PRO A 744 -17.06 27.58 -24.34
CA PRO A 744 -17.66 28.88 -24.00
C PRO A 744 -18.06 29.01 -22.53
N THR A 745 -18.10 27.93 -21.74
CA THR A 745 -18.41 28.01 -20.30
C THR A 745 -17.23 28.50 -19.44
N ALA A 746 -16.00 28.47 -19.95
CA ALA A 746 -14.82 28.97 -19.24
C ALA A 746 -14.57 30.49 -19.39
N GLN A 747 -15.30 31.19 -20.27
CA GLN A 747 -15.14 32.64 -20.49
C GLN A 747 -16.19 33.52 -19.80
N ALA A 748 -17.18 32.94 -19.10
CA ALA A 748 -18.25 33.70 -18.43
C ALA A 748 -17.98 34.05 -16.96
N SER A 749 -16.86 33.61 -16.36
CA SER A 749 -16.54 33.86 -14.94
C SER A 749 -15.47 34.94 -14.69
N ARG A 750 -15.27 35.86 -15.64
CA ARG A 750 -14.50 37.10 -15.42
C ARG A 750 -15.29 38.31 -15.93
N LYS A 751 -16.17 38.83 -15.06
CA LYS A 751 -16.49 40.25 -14.95
C LYS A 751 -16.56 40.60 -13.48
#